data_AF-Q5LFX2-F1
#
_entry.id   AF-Q5LFX2-F1
#
_cell.length_a   1.000
_cell.length_b   1.000
_cell.length_c   1.000
_cell.angle_alpha   90.00
_cell.angle_beta   90.00
_cell.angle_gamma   90.00
#
_symmetry.space_group_name_H-M   'P 1'
#
loop_
_entity.id
_entity.type
_entity.pdbx_description
1 polymer ?
#
loop_
_entity_poly.entity_id
_entity_poly.type
_entity_poly.pdbx_seq_one_letter_code
_entity_poly.pdbx_strand_id
1 'polypeptide(L)'
;MAEIKNIIASLGLNEKNGLFFVEDSHWKTKTSFPNRVKRLIEYKIKPKAFFCFDNKPLLLFFENPSNKEKLYEAIWNFNESPIAIIIENNCVEIYNGFNFLKNEKALEKLGGIDKLNNFSYFELVTGKTWEQYAEPLNYKNRVDYYLLQNIDAARKILLYEQKLDSKIANALIGKVIFVRYLIDRKVKLCFEGISKYWTNEEFCILLNDPKKTKDFFDYLENSETGFNGDLFPLRDEEYIQIQPIHYSTIRRLLKGEDLDEMQPSLFEFYDFSIIPIEFISNVYELFIGKDNQEKEGAYYTPLFLVDYILKETIENKLNTQDGYECKVLDPACGSGIFLVETLRKIIEKYIASGVDVKSTEFKNEIKEITKRNIFGIDKDLNAVQVAIFSIYLTLLDYLDPPAIAEFKFPCLINENFFESDFFNEETEFNILFKDIKFDFIVGNPPWKGGGIGDLGSKYLKNRKKREKELSKKFDIAINNNEIAEGFVFRVSDFCSDKTQVALIIRSSSLYNLGYNKKHNSPFRQYWLEEFFIDRVFELAPVRHEVFEKSNDPAIAPAAILFYRYAKGVNTNNNIVNHITLKQSRFFSLFKIFTINRSDYKSVRQQKFKEFDWLWKVLVYGSYLDFNFLKRLTDEHNLIKDIISDESKFIEGTGIQYSSNPLYDSTHLIGCPFIDSYGVNSFFIDPSKISPFERSKVHRLRDERLFKSPMLLIREGIDLQKLTAKCTISKQDILFKDSITSIKILNVRDIDAIYNIAAILSSSLFAYYAINTFVSIGIERERAKNYNKYNLPYIDLNIKNRIEVIEQAYQERYSAKKEVLQDDKKINALNNTILSELNKINKVIYDKLQLNDIETALIEYALDINKTFIIGNDEEKARLFLPLKYDDIILNEYVSLFIQQFKSKLNDENRVFIAEIWYTKQIIGVFFKMIPIQDYKQDIVWVNKQNNTELLSFISKIGTEKITDKLFVQKDIRGFASNGNDFFIIKPNEKRLWYKAIGYMDVNEFSDAIIKIGRSF
;
A
#
# COMPACT_ATOMS: atom_id res chain seq x y z
N MET A 1 7.34 34.67 24.37
CA MET A 1 6.14 34.90 23.55
C MET A 1 6.39 35.75 22.31
N ALA A 2 7.05 36.92 22.39
CA ALA A 2 7.35 37.72 21.19
C ALA A 2 8.38 37.05 20.25
N GLU A 3 9.34 36.32 20.83
CA GLU A 3 10.45 35.68 20.10
C GLU A 3 9.98 34.48 19.25
N ILE A 4 9.27 33.53 19.86
CA ILE A 4 8.70 32.37 19.15
C ILE A 4 7.71 32.78 18.04
N LYS A 5 6.89 33.82 18.27
CA LYS A 5 5.95 34.33 17.26
C LYS A 5 6.69 34.91 16.04
N ASN A 6 7.81 35.58 16.25
CA ASN A 6 8.63 36.11 15.16
C ASN A 6 9.28 35.00 14.32
N ILE A 7 9.80 33.95 14.98
CA ILE A 7 10.35 32.76 14.30
C ILE A 7 9.27 32.02 13.50
N ILE A 8 8.10 31.81 14.08
CA ILE A 8 6.97 31.17 13.39
C ILE A 8 6.53 32.01 12.18
N ALA A 9 6.45 33.33 12.33
CA ALA A 9 6.06 34.23 11.26
C ALA A 9 7.07 34.23 10.11
N SER A 10 8.38 34.14 10.39
CA SER A 10 9.41 34.05 9.34
C SER A 10 9.32 32.76 8.52
N LEU A 11 8.76 31.69 9.10
CA LEU A 11 8.44 30.44 8.40
C LEU A 11 7.16 30.52 7.55
N GLY A 12 6.40 31.62 7.63
CA GLY A 12 5.11 31.76 6.94
C GLY A 12 3.99 30.90 7.53
N LEU A 13 4.15 30.42 8.76
CA LEU A 13 3.17 29.61 9.49
C LEU A 13 2.17 30.53 10.23
N ASN A 14 0.89 30.20 10.16
CA ASN A 14 -0.19 30.93 10.85
C ASN A 14 -1.42 30.04 11.08
N GLU A 15 -2.36 30.52 11.89
CA GLU A 15 -3.55 29.72 12.26
C GLU A 15 -4.42 29.30 11.08
N LYS A 16 -4.43 30.08 9.99
CA LYS A 16 -5.21 29.74 8.79
C LYS A 16 -4.60 28.59 8.00
N ASN A 17 -3.31 28.29 8.21
CA ASN A 17 -2.59 27.28 7.44
C ASN A 17 -2.09 26.09 8.26
N GLY A 18 -2.58 25.91 9.50
CA GLY A 18 -2.37 24.71 10.31
C GLY A 18 -1.47 24.91 11.54
N LEU A 19 -1.08 26.14 11.87
CA LEU A 19 -0.40 26.43 13.13
C LEU A 19 -1.42 26.53 14.28
N PHE A 20 -1.08 26.00 15.44
CA PHE A 20 -1.88 26.14 16.65
C PHE A 20 -1.00 26.49 17.85
N PHE A 21 -1.43 27.46 18.65
CA PHE A 21 -0.85 27.74 19.97
C PHE A 21 -1.55 26.89 21.03
N VAL A 22 -0.79 26.22 21.90
CA VAL A 22 -1.37 25.26 22.87
C VAL A 22 -2.18 25.97 23.96
N GLU A 23 -1.80 27.21 24.29
CA GLU A 23 -2.52 28.06 25.25
C GLU A 23 -3.96 28.36 24.79
N ASP A 24 -4.23 28.33 23.48
CA ASP A 24 -5.56 28.53 22.91
C ASP A 24 -6.31 27.20 22.82
N SER A 25 -7.43 27.01 23.53
CA SER A 25 -8.15 25.73 23.53
C SER A 25 -8.77 25.32 22.17
N HIS A 26 -8.81 26.24 21.19
CA HIS A 26 -9.47 26.05 19.90
C HIS A 26 -8.89 24.88 19.08
N TRP A 27 -7.58 24.58 19.21
CA TRP A 27 -6.94 23.49 18.48
C TRP A 27 -7.57 22.13 18.79
N LYS A 28 -8.09 21.93 20.01
CA LYS A 28 -8.75 20.67 20.41
C LYS A 28 -10.01 20.38 19.61
N THR A 29 -10.66 21.42 19.08
CA THR A 29 -11.88 21.31 18.26
C THR A 29 -11.58 21.34 16.76
N LYS A 30 -10.48 21.98 16.36
CA LYS A 30 -10.07 22.09 14.94
C LYS A 30 -9.22 20.91 14.45
N THR A 31 -8.57 20.17 15.35
CA THR A 31 -7.82 18.95 15.02
C THR A 31 -8.62 17.68 15.37
N SER A 32 -8.46 16.65 14.55
CA SER A 32 -9.03 15.32 14.80
C SER A 32 -8.04 14.38 15.51
N PHE A 33 -7.12 14.93 16.33
CA PHE A 33 -6.19 14.10 17.10
C PHE A 33 -6.94 13.17 18.06
N PRO A 34 -6.44 11.96 18.31
CA PRO A 34 -6.92 11.12 19.41
C PRO A 34 -6.88 11.89 20.73
N ASN A 35 -7.84 11.63 21.63
CA ASN A 35 -7.88 12.28 22.95
C ASN A 35 -6.57 12.11 23.73
N ARG A 36 -5.91 10.98 23.56
CA ARG A 36 -4.57 10.72 24.09
C ARG A 36 -3.56 11.77 23.62
N VAL A 37 -3.43 11.98 22.32
CA VAL A 37 -2.50 12.96 21.73
C VAL A 37 -2.83 14.37 22.21
N LYS A 38 -4.12 14.73 22.29
CA LYS A 38 -4.55 16.01 22.87
C LYS A 38 -4.08 16.16 24.32
N ARG A 39 -4.29 15.14 25.16
CA ARG A 39 -3.82 15.13 26.56
C ARG A 39 -2.29 15.21 26.66
N LEU A 40 -1.56 14.52 25.79
CA LEU A 40 -0.09 14.54 25.79
C LEU A 40 0.45 15.92 25.42
N ILE A 41 -0.07 16.54 24.35
CA ILE A 41 0.30 17.91 23.96
C ILE A 41 0.01 18.89 25.10
N GLU A 42 -1.15 18.77 25.74
CA GLU A 42 -1.58 19.71 26.79
C GLU A 42 -0.83 19.55 28.13
N TYR A 43 -0.61 18.31 28.58
CA TYR A 43 -0.19 18.04 29.96
C TYR A 43 1.19 17.39 30.10
N LYS A 44 1.75 16.79 29.04
CA LYS A 44 3.03 16.06 29.10
C LYS A 44 4.11 16.75 28.27
N ILE A 45 3.90 16.85 26.95
CA ILE A 45 4.86 17.42 26.00
C ILE A 45 4.92 18.95 26.14
N LYS A 46 3.75 19.61 26.26
CA LYS A 46 3.62 21.06 26.51
C LYS A 46 4.42 21.96 25.54
N PRO A 47 4.31 21.78 24.21
CA PRO A 47 4.88 22.74 23.28
C PRO A 47 4.14 24.08 23.40
N LYS A 48 4.80 25.19 23.07
CA LYS A 48 4.16 26.51 22.99
C LYS A 48 3.23 26.61 21.78
N ALA A 49 3.67 26.05 20.66
CA ALA A 49 2.88 25.92 19.45
C ALA A 49 3.25 24.64 18.71
N PHE A 50 2.38 24.20 17.81
CA PHE A 50 2.68 23.11 16.88
C PHE A 50 2.10 23.41 15.50
N PHE A 51 2.77 22.90 14.46
CA PHE A 51 2.24 22.92 13.11
C PHE A 51 1.62 21.56 12.78
N CYS A 52 0.36 21.56 12.35
CA CYS A 52 -0.40 20.37 12.01
C CYS A 52 -0.72 20.32 10.52
N PHE A 53 -0.49 19.16 9.91
CA PHE A 53 -0.84 18.87 8.53
C PHE A 53 -1.47 17.48 8.43
N ASP A 54 -2.63 17.38 7.79
CA ASP A 54 -3.45 16.16 7.70
C ASP A 54 -3.62 15.43 9.05
N ASN A 55 -3.97 16.19 10.09
CA ASN A 55 -4.12 15.68 11.46
C ASN A 55 -2.85 15.00 12.04
N LYS A 56 -1.65 15.36 11.57
CA LYS A 56 -0.38 15.00 12.22
C LYS A 56 0.37 16.26 12.69
N PRO A 57 0.86 16.31 13.94
CA PRO A 57 1.68 17.42 14.43
C PRO A 57 3.11 17.28 13.88
N LEU A 58 3.44 17.98 12.80
CA LEU A 58 4.73 17.81 12.11
C LEU A 58 5.87 18.61 12.74
N LEU A 59 5.58 19.76 13.35
CA LEU A 59 6.57 20.58 14.06
C LEU A 59 6.07 20.89 15.46
N LEU A 60 6.94 20.76 16.46
CA LEU A 60 6.73 21.26 17.82
C LEU A 60 7.65 22.45 18.10
N PHE A 61 7.11 23.51 18.70
CA PHE A 61 7.89 24.69 19.08
C PHE A 61 7.95 24.84 20.60
N PHE A 62 9.16 25.01 21.12
CA PHE A 62 9.43 25.21 22.54
C PHE A 62 10.22 26.51 22.76
N GLU A 63 9.98 27.18 23.88
CA GLU A 63 10.64 28.43 24.28
C GLU A 63 11.16 28.25 25.71
N ASN A 64 12.47 28.40 25.93
CA ASN A 64 13.16 28.34 27.22
C ASN A 64 12.75 27.13 28.11
N PRO A 65 12.92 25.87 27.65
CA PRO A 65 12.54 24.70 28.44
C PRO A 65 13.40 24.57 29.70
N SER A 66 12.76 24.34 30.86
CA SER A 66 13.45 24.28 32.17
C SER A 66 14.30 23.03 32.38
N ASN A 67 13.98 21.92 31.70
CA ASN A 67 14.75 20.68 31.74
C ASN A 67 14.76 20.06 30.33
N LYS A 68 15.89 20.18 29.63
CA LYS A 68 16.03 19.69 28.25
C LYS A 68 16.06 18.17 28.17
N GLU A 69 16.77 17.47 29.06
CA GLU A 69 16.85 16.00 29.06
C GLU A 69 15.47 15.35 29.14
N LYS A 70 14.65 15.76 30.11
CA LYS A 70 13.27 15.24 30.23
C LYS A 70 12.40 15.61 29.04
N LEU A 71 12.62 16.77 28.44
CA LEU A 71 11.89 17.18 27.24
C LEU A 71 12.28 16.31 26.04
N TYR A 72 13.56 16.01 25.86
CA TYR A 72 14.05 15.14 24.79
C TYR A 72 13.46 13.73 24.91
N GLU A 73 13.51 13.15 26.12
CA GLU A 73 12.87 11.86 26.39
C GLU A 73 11.36 11.90 26.08
N ALA A 74 10.66 12.95 26.52
CA ALA A 74 9.22 13.08 26.28
C ALA A 74 8.88 13.23 24.79
N ILE A 75 9.63 14.01 24.03
CA ILE A 75 9.43 14.19 22.58
C ILE A 75 9.68 12.87 21.84
N TRP A 76 10.75 12.15 22.19
CA TRP A 76 11.04 10.86 21.56
C TRP A 76 9.95 9.82 21.84
N ASN A 77 9.52 9.72 23.11
CA ASN A 77 8.41 8.84 23.51
C ASN A 77 7.07 9.25 22.87
N PHE A 78 6.90 10.52 22.48
CA PHE A 78 5.69 11.00 21.82
C PHE A 78 5.51 10.41 20.41
N ASN A 79 6.59 10.15 19.68
CA ASN A 79 6.64 9.52 18.34
C ASN A 79 5.73 10.09 17.23
N GLU A 80 4.99 11.18 17.48
CA GLU A 80 4.06 11.78 16.51
C GLU A 80 4.71 12.90 15.68
N SER A 81 5.73 13.57 16.24
CA SER A 81 6.35 14.75 15.60
C SER A 81 7.78 14.51 15.14
N PRO A 82 8.08 14.62 13.82
CA PRO A 82 9.43 14.43 13.29
C PRO A 82 10.40 15.53 13.72
N ILE A 83 9.92 16.75 13.95
CA ILE A 83 10.80 17.90 14.20
C ILE A 83 10.39 18.62 15.49
N ALA A 84 11.38 18.95 16.30
CA ALA A 84 11.24 19.85 17.43
C ALA A 84 12.16 21.05 17.26
N ILE A 85 11.61 22.26 17.39
CA ILE A 85 12.34 23.52 17.31
C ILE A 85 12.35 24.14 18.71
N ILE A 86 13.55 24.29 19.27
CA ILE A 86 13.76 24.83 20.61
C ILE A 86 14.43 26.20 20.47
N ILE A 87 13.84 27.20 21.11
CA ILE A 87 14.30 28.59 21.11
C ILE A 87 14.76 28.94 22.51
N GLU A 88 16.02 29.33 22.65
CA GLU A 88 16.62 29.75 23.92
C GLU A 88 17.61 30.89 23.68
N ASN A 89 17.42 32.03 24.37
CA ASN A 89 18.31 33.20 24.29
C ASN A 89 18.64 33.66 22.84
N ASN A 90 17.65 33.76 21.94
CA ASN A 90 17.81 34.04 20.50
C ASN A 90 18.57 32.97 19.68
N CYS A 91 18.89 31.82 20.27
CA CYS A 91 19.41 30.67 19.55
C CYS A 91 18.27 29.73 19.18
N VAL A 92 18.18 29.38 17.89
CA VAL A 92 17.25 28.38 17.38
C VAL A 92 18.01 27.09 17.15
N GLU A 93 17.54 26.01 17.75
CA GLU A 93 18.05 24.66 17.56
C GLU A 93 16.94 23.76 17.02
N ILE A 94 17.28 22.94 16.03
CA ILE A 94 16.35 22.06 15.34
C ILE A 94 16.76 20.62 15.61
N TYR A 95 15.84 19.81 16.11
CA TYR A 95 16.06 18.44 16.54
C TYR A 95 15.20 17.45 15.77
N ASN A 96 15.75 16.25 15.61
CA ASN A 96 15.04 15.07 15.12
C ASN A 96 14.22 14.48 16.27
N GLY A 97 12.90 14.61 16.21
CA GLY A 97 11.99 14.07 17.22
C GLY A 97 11.93 12.55 17.25
N PHE A 98 12.46 11.87 16.21
CA PHE A 98 12.45 10.42 16.14
C PHE A 98 13.73 9.77 16.64
N ASN A 99 14.88 10.46 16.69
CA ASN A 99 16.15 9.83 17.03
C ASN A 99 16.69 10.28 18.40
N PHE A 100 16.88 9.32 19.31
CA PHE A 100 17.39 9.57 20.67
C PHE A 100 18.77 8.95 20.88
N LEU A 101 19.73 9.78 21.29
CA LEU A 101 21.13 9.41 21.48
C LEU A 101 21.36 8.98 22.95
N LYS A 102 21.39 7.67 23.22
CA LYS A 102 21.54 7.08 24.58
C LYS A 102 22.66 7.73 25.39
N ASN A 103 23.84 7.88 24.80
CA ASN A 103 25.04 8.38 25.48
C ASN A 103 24.96 9.87 25.83
N GLU A 104 24.23 10.64 25.03
CA GLU A 104 24.08 12.10 25.20
C GLU A 104 22.81 12.47 25.98
N LYS A 105 21.89 11.51 26.16
CA LYS A 105 20.54 11.72 26.72
C LYS A 105 19.80 12.87 26.03
N ALA A 106 19.95 12.93 24.71
CA ALA A 106 19.45 14.03 23.89
C ALA A 106 18.89 13.55 22.55
N LEU A 107 18.06 14.39 21.93
CA LEU A 107 17.65 14.19 20.54
C LEU A 107 18.79 14.54 19.58
N GLU A 108 18.86 13.86 18.45
CA GLU A 108 19.80 14.18 17.38
C GLU A 108 19.55 15.61 16.84
N LYS A 109 20.61 16.43 16.79
CA LYS A 109 20.53 17.82 16.29
C LYS A 109 20.65 17.87 14.77
N LEU A 110 19.66 18.44 14.11
CA LEU A 110 19.61 18.60 12.64
C LEU A 110 20.26 19.91 12.16
N GLY A 111 20.27 20.94 13.01
CA GLY A 111 20.87 22.24 12.69
C GLY A 111 20.41 23.37 13.61
N GLY A 112 20.63 24.61 13.19
CA GLY A 112 20.16 25.80 13.88
C GLY A 112 19.46 26.80 12.96
N ILE A 113 19.60 28.09 13.26
CA ILE A 113 18.94 29.19 12.54
C ILE A 113 19.24 29.20 11.04
N ASP A 114 20.43 28.75 10.63
CA ASP A 114 20.88 28.67 9.24
C ASP A 114 20.02 27.70 8.39
N LYS A 115 19.43 26.69 9.03
CA LYS A 115 18.57 25.70 8.37
C LYS A 115 17.08 25.94 8.59
N LEU A 116 16.70 27.00 9.31
CA LEU A 116 15.31 27.27 9.69
C LEU A 116 14.37 27.37 8.47
N ASN A 117 14.82 28.02 7.39
CA ASN A 117 14.03 28.19 6.16
C ASN A 117 13.65 26.86 5.48
N ASN A 118 14.38 25.78 5.75
CA ASN A 118 14.06 24.44 5.25
C ASN A 118 12.75 23.91 5.86
N PHE A 119 12.22 24.54 6.92
CA PHE A 119 10.97 24.19 7.59
C PHE A 119 9.90 25.28 7.43
N SER A 120 10.01 26.13 6.40
CA SER A 120 8.96 27.09 6.06
C SER A 120 7.69 26.36 5.60
N TYR A 121 6.52 27.00 5.78
CA TYR A 121 5.22 26.46 5.39
C TYR A 121 5.26 25.81 4.00
N PHE A 122 5.87 26.50 3.06
CA PHE A 122 5.94 26.06 1.67
C PHE A 122 6.85 24.86 1.46
N GLU A 123 8.01 24.80 2.13
CA GLU A 123 8.92 23.65 2.03
C GLU A 123 8.29 22.39 2.67
N LEU A 124 7.54 22.56 3.77
CA LEU A 124 6.80 21.48 4.44
C LEU A 124 5.65 20.92 3.56
N VAL A 125 4.81 21.80 3.00
CA VAL A 125 3.64 21.39 2.22
C VAL A 125 3.96 20.99 0.79
N THR A 126 5.12 21.37 0.24
CA THR A 126 5.61 20.87 -1.07
C THR A 126 6.44 19.60 -0.93
N GLY A 127 6.81 19.25 0.29
CA GLY A 127 7.50 18.04 0.66
C GLY A 127 9.02 18.05 0.48
N LYS A 128 9.61 19.22 0.22
CA LYS A 128 11.06 19.38 0.05
C LYS A 128 11.85 19.21 1.35
N THR A 129 11.31 19.70 2.47
CA THR A 129 11.88 19.44 3.80
C THR A 129 12.10 17.93 3.96
N TRP A 130 11.11 17.15 3.59
CA TRP A 130 11.11 15.72 3.79
C TRP A 130 12.06 15.00 2.84
N GLU A 131 12.29 15.53 1.64
CA GLU A 131 13.34 15.04 0.72
C GLU A 131 14.74 15.28 1.29
N GLN A 132 15.00 16.49 1.80
CA GLN A 132 16.30 16.86 2.34
C GLN A 132 16.66 16.08 3.61
N TYR A 133 15.67 15.76 4.45
CA TYR A 133 15.85 15.08 5.73
C TYR A 133 15.34 13.63 5.73
N ALA A 134 15.19 13.00 4.55
CA ALA A 134 14.67 11.63 4.43
C ALA A 134 15.48 10.58 5.21
N GLU A 135 16.82 10.64 5.10
CA GLU A 135 17.73 9.72 5.80
C GLU A 135 17.69 9.91 7.33
N PRO A 136 17.84 11.12 7.90
CA PRO A 136 17.70 11.34 9.34
C PRO A 136 16.32 10.96 9.91
N LEU A 137 15.24 11.21 9.15
CA LEU A 137 13.87 10.95 9.59
C LEU A 137 13.39 9.52 9.28
N ASN A 138 14.31 8.60 8.99
CA ASN A 138 13.99 7.22 8.67
C ASN A 138 13.21 6.54 9.82
N TYR A 139 12.21 5.72 9.46
CA TYR A 139 11.38 4.97 10.41
C TYR A 139 12.20 4.13 11.40
N LYS A 140 13.37 3.61 10.98
CA LYS A 140 14.28 2.82 11.84
C LYS A 140 14.79 3.57 13.07
N ASN A 141 14.71 4.90 13.08
CA ASN A 141 15.15 5.70 14.20
C ASN A 141 14.07 5.83 15.29
N ARG A 142 12.81 5.49 15.02
CA ARG A 142 11.69 5.78 15.92
C ARG A 142 11.64 4.89 17.17
N VAL A 143 11.03 5.41 18.24
CA VAL A 143 10.88 4.72 19.53
C VAL A 143 10.16 3.38 19.42
N ASP A 144 9.13 3.29 18.58
CA ASP A 144 8.40 2.05 18.33
C ASP A 144 9.32 1.01 17.68
N TYR A 145 10.11 1.38 16.68
CA TYR A 145 11.07 0.47 16.07
C TYR A 145 12.05 -0.12 17.12
N TYR A 146 12.64 0.71 17.98
CA TYR A 146 13.55 0.24 19.04
C TYR A 146 12.85 -0.64 20.07
N LEU A 147 11.65 -0.25 20.52
CA LEU A 147 10.85 -1.01 21.48
C LEU A 147 10.54 -2.41 20.94
N LEU A 148 10.11 -2.48 19.69
CA LEU A 148 9.80 -3.73 18.99
C LEU A 148 11.02 -4.66 18.92
N GLN A 149 12.19 -4.13 18.57
CA GLN A 149 13.43 -4.91 18.50
C GLN A 149 13.89 -5.40 19.87
N ASN A 150 13.80 -4.57 20.91
CA ASN A 150 14.22 -4.97 22.26
C ASN A 150 13.36 -6.12 22.81
N ILE A 151 12.04 -6.07 22.61
CA ILE A 151 11.15 -7.14 23.09
C ILE A 151 11.30 -8.39 22.21
N ASP A 152 11.52 -8.25 20.89
CA ASP A 152 11.83 -9.38 20.00
C ASP A 152 13.11 -10.11 20.41
N ALA A 153 14.16 -9.38 20.79
CA ALA A 153 15.40 -9.95 21.30
C ALA A 153 15.16 -10.75 22.58
N ALA A 154 14.42 -10.18 23.55
CA ALA A 154 14.06 -10.89 24.77
C ALA A 154 13.26 -12.16 24.49
N ARG A 155 12.28 -12.08 23.58
CA ARG A 155 11.46 -13.23 23.16
C ARG A 155 12.32 -14.33 22.52
N LYS A 156 13.21 -13.98 21.58
CA LYS A 156 14.10 -14.96 20.93
C LYS A 156 14.96 -15.71 21.94
N ILE A 157 15.49 -15.01 22.95
CA ILE A 157 16.23 -15.63 24.04
C ILE A 157 15.32 -16.62 24.81
N LEU A 158 14.11 -16.20 25.19
CA LEU A 158 13.16 -17.06 25.91
C LEU A 158 12.81 -18.33 25.10
N LEU A 159 12.55 -18.21 23.80
CA LEU A 159 12.09 -19.32 22.96
C LEU A 159 13.21 -20.25 22.51
N TYR A 160 14.31 -19.71 21.99
CA TYR A 160 15.31 -20.49 21.28
C TYR A 160 16.48 -20.88 22.18
N GLU A 161 16.94 -19.98 23.05
CA GLU A 161 18.04 -20.26 23.96
C GLU A 161 17.55 -20.96 25.24
N GLN A 162 16.41 -20.51 25.77
CA GLN A 162 15.87 -21.01 27.04
C GLN A 162 14.74 -22.04 26.87
N LYS A 163 14.25 -22.24 25.63
CA LYS A 163 13.25 -23.26 25.27
C LYS A 163 11.92 -23.14 26.03
N LEU A 164 11.53 -21.91 26.38
CA LEU A 164 10.21 -21.65 26.95
C LEU A 164 9.15 -21.77 25.84
N ASP A 165 7.99 -22.32 26.18
CA ASP A 165 6.86 -22.41 25.27
C ASP A 165 6.39 -21.00 24.80
N SER A 166 5.97 -20.90 23.54
CA SER A 166 5.60 -19.61 22.93
C SER A 166 4.44 -18.93 23.65
N LYS A 167 3.42 -19.71 24.06
CA LYS A 167 2.28 -19.18 24.82
C LYS A 167 2.76 -18.61 26.16
N ILE A 168 3.62 -19.35 26.87
CA ILE A 168 4.10 -18.94 28.19
C ILE A 168 5.02 -17.72 28.09
N ALA A 169 5.92 -17.68 27.11
CA ALA A 169 6.80 -16.54 26.87
C ALA A 169 6.01 -15.27 26.53
N ASN A 170 5.03 -15.37 25.64
CA ASN A 170 4.18 -14.23 25.26
C ASN A 170 3.35 -13.72 26.44
N ALA A 171 2.75 -14.64 27.23
CA ALA A 171 2.00 -14.30 28.43
C ALA A 171 2.90 -13.62 29.48
N LEU A 172 4.12 -14.11 29.70
CA LEU A 172 5.08 -13.51 30.64
C LEU A 172 5.47 -12.10 30.20
N ILE A 173 5.82 -11.91 28.92
CA ILE A 173 6.13 -10.58 28.37
C ILE A 173 4.92 -9.65 28.53
N GLY A 174 3.70 -10.14 28.29
CA GLY A 174 2.46 -9.35 28.38
C GLY A 174 2.15 -8.86 29.78
N LYS A 175 2.23 -9.77 30.75
CA LYS A 175 2.08 -9.41 32.17
C LYS A 175 3.14 -8.40 32.60
N VAL A 176 4.38 -8.55 32.16
CA VAL A 176 5.48 -7.61 32.47
C VAL A 176 5.22 -6.23 31.88
N ILE A 177 4.83 -6.15 30.60
CA ILE A 177 4.51 -4.88 29.94
C ILE A 177 3.32 -4.21 30.62
N PHE A 178 2.30 -4.99 31.02
CA PHE A 178 1.16 -4.46 31.77
C PHE A 178 1.59 -3.83 33.09
N VAL A 179 2.45 -4.51 33.87
CA VAL A 179 2.97 -3.97 35.12
C VAL A 179 3.78 -2.71 34.88
N ARG A 180 4.62 -2.70 33.83
CA ARG A 180 5.38 -1.51 33.44
C ARG A 180 4.46 -0.33 33.10
N TYR A 181 3.37 -0.57 32.36
CA TYR A 181 2.34 0.43 32.06
C TYR A 181 1.71 0.99 33.35
N LEU A 182 1.34 0.14 34.30
CA LEU A 182 0.77 0.57 35.59
C LEU A 182 1.76 1.43 36.41
N ILE A 183 3.04 1.05 36.43
CA ILE A 183 4.12 1.79 37.09
C ILE A 183 4.29 3.19 36.48
N ASP A 184 4.42 3.28 35.16
CA ASP A 184 4.67 4.56 34.47
C ASP A 184 3.48 5.51 34.55
N ARG A 185 2.26 4.95 34.59
CA ARG A 185 1.04 5.72 34.86
C ARG A 185 0.82 6.07 36.33
N LYS A 186 1.72 5.64 37.24
CA LYS A 186 1.63 5.88 38.68
C LYS A 186 0.33 5.36 39.28
N VAL A 187 -0.06 4.14 38.92
CA VAL A 187 -1.20 3.45 39.53
C VAL A 187 -0.79 2.94 40.91
N LYS A 188 -1.64 3.17 41.92
CA LYS A 188 -1.38 2.71 43.28
C LYS A 188 -1.89 1.28 43.42
N LEU A 189 -1.00 0.33 43.68
CA LEU A 189 -1.33 -1.10 43.79
C LEU A 189 -1.36 -1.52 45.27
N CYS A 190 -2.28 -2.42 45.62
CA CYS A 190 -2.49 -2.93 46.98
C CYS A 190 -2.11 -4.42 47.05
N PHE A 191 -0.83 -4.70 46.84
CA PHE A 191 -0.31 -6.07 46.93
C PHE A 191 0.13 -6.38 48.37
N GLU A 192 -0.15 -7.59 48.86
CA GLU A 192 0.11 -8.02 50.25
C GLU A 192 -0.46 -7.05 51.32
N GLY A 193 -1.56 -6.35 51.00
CA GLY A 193 -2.19 -5.36 51.89
C GLY A 193 -1.46 -4.01 51.98
N ILE A 194 -0.40 -3.81 51.19
CA ILE A 194 0.38 -2.56 51.16
C ILE A 194 0.00 -1.75 49.92
N SER A 195 -0.70 -0.65 50.15
CA SER A 195 -1.07 0.31 49.09
C SER A 195 0.08 1.28 48.81
N LYS A 196 0.80 1.11 47.69
CA LYS A 196 1.93 1.97 47.30
C LYS A 196 2.04 2.20 45.79
N TYR A 197 2.84 3.19 45.41
CA TYR A 197 3.34 3.34 44.03
C TYR A 197 4.57 2.46 43.88
N TRP A 198 4.59 1.65 42.84
CA TRP A 198 5.71 0.76 42.54
C TRP A 198 6.72 1.45 41.63
N THR A 199 8.00 1.13 41.77
CA THR A 199 9.06 1.53 40.84
C THR A 199 9.51 0.37 39.97
N ASN A 200 10.20 0.67 38.85
CA ASN A 200 10.82 -0.36 38.01
C ASN A 200 11.78 -1.24 38.80
N GLU A 201 12.55 -0.61 39.69
CA GLU A 201 13.57 -1.27 40.50
C GLU A 201 12.93 -2.25 41.48
N GLU A 202 11.86 -1.84 42.17
CA GLU A 202 11.10 -2.73 43.06
C GLU A 202 10.49 -3.91 42.31
N PHE A 203 9.96 -3.68 41.10
CA PHE A 203 9.44 -4.78 40.28
C PHE A 203 10.56 -5.73 39.81
N CYS A 204 11.72 -5.20 39.40
CA CYS A 204 12.89 -6.00 39.07
C CYS A 204 13.40 -6.83 40.25
N ILE A 205 13.26 -6.33 41.48
CA ILE A 205 13.57 -7.06 42.71
C ILE A 205 12.56 -8.20 42.92
N LEU A 206 11.26 -7.94 42.72
CA LEU A 206 10.20 -8.94 42.83
C LEU A 206 10.43 -10.13 41.87
N LEU A 207 10.85 -9.85 40.63
CA LEU A 207 11.16 -10.87 39.61
C LEU A 207 12.28 -11.87 40.03
N ASN A 208 13.04 -11.59 41.08
CA ASN A 208 14.02 -12.54 41.62
C ASN A 208 13.37 -13.69 42.41
N ASP A 209 12.10 -13.53 42.82
CA ASP A 209 11.31 -14.52 43.55
C ASP A 209 10.14 -14.99 42.66
N PRO A 210 10.28 -16.15 41.99
CA PRO A 210 9.24 -16.69 41.13
C PRO A 210 7.89 -16.89 41.82
N LYS A 211 7.90 -17.26 43.10
CA LYS A 211 6.66 -17.51 43.86
C LYS A 211 5.94 -16.19 44.12
N LYS A 212 6.64 -15.19 44.65
CA LYS A 212 6.05 -13.86 44.86
C LYS A 212 5.64 -13.18 43.57
N THR A 213 6.38 -13.41 42.49
CA THR A 213 6.02 -12.91 41.16
C THR A 213 4.71 -13.51 40.68
N LYS A 214 4.51 -14.82 40.88
CA LYS A 214 3.22 -15.46 40.61
C LYS A 214 2.12 -14.87 41.48
N ASP A 215 2.32 -14.79 42.80
CA ASP A 215 1.32 -14.24 43.73
C ASP A 215 0.92 -12.79 43.33
N PHE A 216 1.87 -12.01 42.81
CA PHE A 216 1.61 -10.67 42.28
C PHE A 216 0.77 -10.67 41.01
N PHE A 217 1.03 -11.58 40.07
CA PHE A 217 0.17 -11.74 38.89
C PHE A 217 -1.23 -12.24 39.27
N ASP A 218 -1.33 -13.21 40.17
CA ASP A 218 -2.60 -13.71 40.71
C ASP A 218 -3.40 -12.57 41.37
N TYR A 219 -2.73 -11.66 42.10
CA TYR A 219 -3.33 -10.44 42.63
C TYR A 219 -3.91 -9.54 41.53
N LEU A 220 -3.16 -9.30 40.44
CA LEU A 220 -3.63 -8.45 39.34
C LEU A 220 -4.84 -9.05 38.61
N GLU A 221 -4.93 -10.37 38.51
CA GLU A 221 -6.02 -11.09 37.84
C GLU A 221 -7.26 -11.28 38.73
N ASN A 222 -7.13 -11.13 40.05
CA ASN A 222 -8.22 -11.38 40.98
C ASN A 222 -9.44 -10.46 40.73
N SER A 223 -10.63 -11.05 40.69
CA SER A 223 -11.88 -10.33 40.42
C SER A 223 -12.27 -9.36 41.54
N GLU A 224 -11.95 -9.67 42.80
CA GLU A 224 -12.26 -8.84 43.97
C GLU A 224 -11.18 -7.79 44.23
N THR A 225 -9.91 -8.18 44.24
CA THR A 225 -8.78 -7.33 44.68
C THR A 225 -7.97 -6.71 43.53
N GLY A 226 -8.01 -7.29 42.33
CA GLY A 226 -7.22 -6.90 41.16
C GLY A 226 -8.04 -6.21 40.07
N PHE A 227 -7.78 -6.57 38.82
CA PHE A 227 -8.41 -5.99 37.62
C PHE A 227 -9.46 -6.89 36.97
N ASN A 228 -9.58 -8.17 37.36
CA ASN A 228 -10.43 -9.16 36.65
C ASN A 228 -10.03 -9.35 35.17
N GLY A 229 -10.84 -10.11 34.43
CA GLY A 229 -10.77 -10.24 32.98
C GLY A 229 -9.70 -11.23 32.51
N ASP A 230 -9.37 -11.15 31.23
CA ASP A 230 -8.55 -12.15 30.53
C ASP A 230 -7.09 -11.68 30.32
N LEU A 231 -6.40 -11.27 31.38
CA LEU A 231 -5.04 -10.71 31.35
C LEU A 231 -3.93 -11.77 31.11
N PHE A 232 -3.90 -12.38 29.93
CA PHE A 232 -2.99 -13.49 29.58
C PHE A 232 -3.07 -14.67 30.57
N PRO A 233 -4.23 -15.33 30.69
CA PRO A 233 -4.42 -16.37 31.70
C PRO A 233 -3.40 -17.50 31.55
N LEU A 234 -2.71 -17.81 32.65
CA LEU A 234 -1.79 -18.95 32.77
C LEU A 234 -2.29 -19.90 33.85
N ARG A 235 -2.26 -21.19 33.56
CA ARG A 235 -2.58 -22.24 34.53
C ARG A 235 -1.39 -22.45 35.47
N ASP A 236 -1.65 -23.00 36.65
CA ASP A 236 -0.60 -23.32 37.63
C ASP A 236 0.51 -24.20 37.03
N GLU A 237 0.15 -25.18 36.19
CA GLU A 237 1.09 -26.05 35.48
C GLU A 237 2.00 -25.30 34.49
N GLU A 238 1.52 -24.18 33.94
CA GLU A 238 2.27 -23.33 33.01
C GLU A 238 3.24 -22.42 33.79
N TYR A 239 2.83 -21.92 34.97
CA TYR A 239 3.72 -21.17 35.86
C TYR A 239 4.95 -21.98 36.32
N ILE A 240 4.79 -23.29 36.53
CA ILE A 240 5.89 -24.19 36.91
C ILE A 240 7.00 -24.22 35.84
N GLN A 241 6.67 -23.97 34.57
CA GLN A 241 7.65 -23.95 33.49
C GLN A 241 8.52 -22.68 33.50
N ILE A 242 8.08 -21.62 34.19
CA ILE A 242 8.81 -20.35 34.26
C ILE A 242 9.92 -20.43 35.33
N GLN A 243 11.10 -20.88 34.90
CA GLN A 243 12.33 -20.92 35.69
C GLN A 243 12.98 -19.54 35.94
N PRO A 244 13.84 -19.41 36.98
CA PRO A 244 14.56 -18.15 37.30
C PRO A 244 15.33 -17.52 36.13
N ILE A 245 15.82 -18.33 35.20
CA ILE A 245 16.55 -17.85 34.01
C ILE A 245 15.65 -16.99 33.10
N HIS A 246 14.36 -17.32 32.99
CA HIS A 246 13.41 -16.55 32.19
C HIS A 246 13.15 -15.18 32.80
N TYR A 247 12.94 -15.12 34.13
CA TYR A 247 12.81 -13.85 34.86
C TYR A 247 14.08 -13.00 34.79
N SER A 248 15.27 -13.65 34.73
CA SER A 248 16.53 -12.95 34.50
C SER A 248 16.54 -12.20 33.17
N THR A 249 16.10 -12.84 32.07
CA THR A 249 15.98 -12.18 30.75
C THR A 249 15.02 -11.00 30.80
N ILE A 250 13.85 -11.17 31.44
CA ILE A 250 12.89 -10.08 31.63
C ILE A 250 13.50 -8.91 32.41
N ARG A 251 14.25 -9.18 33.47
CA ARG A 251 14.91 -8.15 34.26
C ARG A 251 15.95 -7.39 33.43
N ARG A 252 16.74 -8.10 32.62
CA ARG A 252 17.71 -7.48 31.70
C ARG A 252 17.02 -6.54 30.71
N LEU A 253 15.89 -6.97 30.13
CA LEU A 253 15.05 -6.14 29.28
C LEU A 253 14.63 -4.85 30.01
N LEU A 254 14.01 -4.97 31.19
CA LEU A 254 13.49 -3.82 31.95
C LEU A 254 14.57 -2.85 32.44
N LYS A 255 15.81 -3.32 32.60
CA LYS A 255 16.95 -2.50 33.02
C LYS A 255 17.65 -1.77 31.88
N GLY A 256 17.21 -1.96 30.63
CA GLY A 256 17.89 -1.36 29.48
C GLY A 256 19.25 -2.00 29.20
N GLU A 257 19.45 -3.26 29.60
CA GLU A 257 20.65 -4.02 29.24
C GLU A 257 20.57 -4.49 27.79
N ASP A 258 21.71 -4.48 27.09
CA ASP A 258 21.77 -4.93 25.71
C ASP A 258 21.54 -6.46 25.66
N LEU A 259 20.49 -6.86 24.95
CA LEU A 259 20.12 -8.27 24.72
C LEU A 259 20.64 -8.80 23.37
N ASP A 260 21.10 -7.90 22.50
CA ASP A 260 21.65 -8.18 21.18
C ASP A 260 22.83 -7.21 20.94
N GLU A 261 23.89 -7.67 20.27
CA GLU A 261 25.09 -6.87 19.97
C GLU A 261 24.84 -5.79 18.90
N MET A 262 23.75 -5.90 18.15
CA MET A 262 23.46 -5.01 17.01
C MET A 262 22.85 -3.65 17.39
N GLN A 263 22.25 -3.50 18.57
CA GLN A 263 21.46 -2.31 18.93
C GLN A 263 21.52 -2.02 20.44
N PRO A 264 21.66 -0.75 20.85
CA PRO A 264 21.55 -0.38 22.26
C PRO A 264 20.11 -0.55 22.76
N SER A 265 19.95 -1.11 23.95
CA SER A 265 18.67 -1.20 24.65
C SER A 265 18.32 0.17 25.23
N LEU A 266 17.16 0.70 24.85
CA LEU A 266 16.65 1.98 25.32
C LEU A 266 15.49 1.81 26.31
N PHE A 267 15.29 0.59 26.81
CA PHE A 267 14.08 0.24 27.56
C PHE A 267 13.90 1.04 28.86
N GLU A 268 15.00 1.50 29.47
CA GLU A 268 14.97 2.36 30.65
C GLU A 268 14.38 3.76 30.37
N PHE A 269 14.43 4.23 29.12
CA PHE A 269 13.94 5.54 28.68
C PHE A 269 12.49 5.50 28.16
N TYR A 270 11.87 4.32 28.09
CA TYR A 270 10.47 4.19 27.70
C TYR A 270 9.54 4.65 28.82
N ASP A 271 8.62 5.56 28.47
CA ASP A 271 7.53 6.04 29.32
C ASP A 271 6.19 5.59 28.70
N PHE A 272 5.63 4.49 29.21
CA PHE A 272 4.34 3.97 28.74
C PHE A 272 3.15 4.89 29.06
N SER A 273 3.34 5.97 29.83
CA SER A 273 2.35 7.05 29.95
C SER A 273 2.34 8.01 28.76
N ILE A 274 3.37 7.97 27.90
CA ILE A 274 3.51 8.76 26.66
C ILE A 274 3.47 7.86 25.42
N ILE A 275 4.13 6.70 25.44
CA ILE A 275 4.18 5.75 24.32
C ILE A 275 2.78 5.18 24.01
N PRO A 276 2.27 5.36 22.78
CA PRO A 276 1.05 4.71 22.28
C PRO A 276 1.01 3.20 22.59
N ILE A 277 -0.08 2.73 23.20
CA ILE A 277 -0.29 1.31 23.53
C ILE A 277 -0.42 0.44 22.28
N GLU A 278 -0.78 1.05 21.16
CA GLU A 278 -0.86 0.50 19.81
C GLU A 278 0.50 -0.08 19.39
N PHE A 279 1.60 0.46 19.92
CA PHE A 279 2.92 -0.09 19.70
C PHE A 279 3.09 -1.44 20.39
N ILE A 280 2.44 -1.67 21.53
CA ILE A 280 2.42 -2.98 22.19
C ILE A 280 1.66 -3.98 21.32
N SER A 281 0.53 -3.60 20.72
CA SER A 281 -0.15 -4.44 19.72
C SER A 281 0.80 -4.78 18.56
N ASN A 282 1.52 -3.79 18.03
CA ASN A 282 2.55 -4.01 16.99
C ASN A 282 3.68 -4.96 17.44
N VAL A 283 4.09 -4.93 18.72
CA VAL A 283 5.09 -5.85 19.32
C VAL A 283 4.63 -7.28 19.15
N TYR A 284 3.40 -7.55 19.55
CA TYR A 284 2.83 -8.89 19.46
C TYR A 284 2.54 -9.30 18.02
N GLU A 285 2.12 -8.37 17.15
CA GLU A 285 1.95 -8.67 15.73
C GLU A 285 3.27 -9.09 15.07
N LEU A 286 4.39 -8.49 15.46
CA LEU A 286 5.71 -8.91 15.00
C LEU A 286 6.09 -10.30 15.50
N PHE A 287 5.67 -10.68 16.70
CA PHE A 287 5.90 -12.01 17.26
C PHE A 287 5.10 -13.09 16.55
N ILE A 288 3.79 -12.86 16.38
CA ILE A 288 2.88 -13.75 15.67
C ILE A 288 3.28 -13.83 14.19
N GLY A 289 3.62 -12.68 13.59
CA GLY A 289 4.05 -12.58 12.19
C GLY A 289 5.34 -13.34 11.89
N LYS A 290 6.38 -13.27 12.72
CA LYS A 290 7.64 -14.00 12.47
C LYS A 290 7.47 -15.52 12.51
N ASP A 291 6.62 -16.02 13.40
CA ASP A 291 6.38 -17.45 13.53
C ASP A 291 5.52 -17.99 12.36
N ASN A 292 4.64 -17.14 11.81
CA ASN A 292 3.57 -17.55 10.88
C ASN A 292 3.66 -16.98 9.45
N GLN A 293 4.59 -16.07 9.12
CA GLN A 293 4.62 -15.34 7.84
C GLN A 293 4.79 -16.24 6.61
N GLU A 294 5.72 -17.20 6.63
CA GLU A 294 5.91 -18.13 5.50
C GLU A 294 4.92 -19.31 5.54
N LYS A 295 4.51 -19.73 6.73
CA LYS A 295 3.68 -20.93 6.91
C LYS A 295 2.19 -20.66 6.82
N GLU A 296 1.71 -19.47 7.17
CA GLU A 296 0.28 -19.18 7.31
C GLU A 296 -0.20 -17.96 6.53
N GLY A 297 0.70 -17.14 5.99
CA GLY A 297 0.34 -15.99 5.16
C GLY A 297 -0.21 -14.79 5.94
N ALA A 298 0.10 -14.69 7.24
CA ALA A 298 -0.26 -13.54 8.07
C ALA A 298 0.61 -12.31 7.73
N TYR A 299 0.00 -11.25 7.19
CA TYR A 299 0.69 -9.98 6.92
C TYR A 299 0.27 -8.93 7.96
N TYR A 300 1.25 -8.20 8.49
CA TYR A 300 1.06 -7.04 9.37
C TYR A 300 0.11 -6.02 8.72
N THR A 301 -0.79 -5.40 9.49
CA THR A 301 -1.66 -4.33 8.95
C THR A 301 -1.13 -2.96 9.41
N PRO A 302 -0.51 -2.17 8.52
CA PRO A 302 -0.08 -0.83 8.86
C PRO A 302 -1.22 0.05 9.38
N LEU A 303 -0.98 0.79 10.46
CA LEU A 303 -1.96 1.66 11.10
C LEU A 303 -2.62 2.64 10.11
N PHE A 304 -1.87 3.18 9.15
CA PHE A 304 -2.42 4.11 8.15
C PHE A 304 -3.52 3.47 7.28
N LEU A 305 -3.50 2.14 7.06
CA LEU A 305 -4.56 1.42 6.36
C LEU A 305 -5.79 1.26 7.25
N VAL A 306 -5.58 0.96 8.54
CA VAL A 306 -6.64 0.86 9.54
C VAL A 306 -7.38 2.20 9.63
N ASP A 307 -6.64 3.29 9.83
CA ASP A 307 -7.18 4.65 9.90
C ASP A 307 -8.04 4.99 8.68
N TYR A 308 -7.55 4.66 7.48
CA TYR A 308 -8.31 4.90 6.25
C TYR A 308 -9.60 4.10 6.20
N ILE A 309 -9.56 2.80 6.49
CA ILE A 309 -10.75 1.95 6.49
C ILE A 309 -11.77 2.49 7.49
N LEU A 310 -11.35 2.77 8.72
CA LEU A 310 -12.24 3.29 9.77
C LEU A 310 -12.83 4.65 9.40
N LYS A 311 -12.04 5.55 8.82
CA LYS A 311 -12.50 6.87 8.33
C LYS A 311 -13.62 6.73 7.29
N GLU A 312 -13.46 5.79 6.35
CA GLU A 312 -14.41 5.56 5.27
C GLU A 312 -15.63 4.71 5.70
N THR A 313 -15.62 4.13 6.91
CA THR A 313 -16.66 3.24 7.42
C THR A 313 -17.21 3.71 8.78
N ILE A 314 -16.58 3.29 9.88
CA ILE A 314 -17.01 3.52 11.27
C ILE A 314 -17.15 5.01 11.56
N GLU A 315 -16.15 5.84 11.27
CA GLU A 315 -16.15 7.26 11.62
C GLU A 315 -17.26 8.01 10.87
N ASN A 316 -17.45 7.70 9.58
CA ASN A 316 -18.53 8.28 8.79
C ASN A 316 -19.90 7.93 9.39
N LYS A 317 -20.11 6.68 9.82
CA LYS A 317 -21.34 6.29 10.53
C LYS A 317 -21.50 7.06 11.84
N LEU A 318 -20.47 7.06 12.70
CA LEU A 318 -20.52 7.73 14.00
C LEU A 318 -20.77 9.24 13.87
N ASN A 319 -20.29 9.87 12.81
CA ASN A 319 -20.50 11.30 12.56
C ASN A 319 -21.90 11.64 12.03
N THR A 320 -22.56 10.69 11.37
CA THR A 320 -23.89 10.89 10.75
C THR A 320 -25.06 10.45 11.62
N GLN A 321 -24.79 9.66 12.67
CA GLN A 321 -25.79 9.23 13.63
C GLN A 321 -25.71 10.01 14.96
N ASP A 322 -26.83 10.03 15.69
CA ASP A 322 -26.91 10.65 17.02
C ASP A 322 -26.25 9.78 18.12
N GLY A 323 -26.29 8.46 17.97
CA GLY A 323 -25.73 7.51 18.94
C GLY A 323 -24.23 7.22 18.77
N TYR A 324 -23.66 6.45 19.70
CA TYR A 324 -22.28 5.97 19.64
C TYR A 324 -22.16 4.47 19.29
N GLU A 325 -23.27 3.73 19.29
CA GLU A 325 -23.26 2.29 18.98
C GLU A 325 -22.84 2.02 17.53
N CYS A 326 -21.89 1.10 17.36
CA CYS A 326 -21.37 0.64 16.09
C CYS A 326 -20.79 -0.77 16.26
N LYS A 327 -21.56 -1.80 15.87
CA LYS A 327 -21.18 -3.20 16.06
C LYS A 327 -20.24 -3.65 14.94
N VAL A 328 -19.04 -4.08 15.32
CA VAL A 328 -17.96 -4.44 14.40
C VAL A 328 -17.42 -5.84 14.69
N LEU A 329 -17.29 -6.64 13.64
CA LEU A 329 -16.63 -7.94 13.65
C LEU A 329 -15.33 -7.88 12.87
N ASP A 330 -14.24 -8.38 13.45
CA ASP A 330 -13.04 -8.76 12.70
C ASP A 330 -12.90 -10.30 12.68
N PRO A 331 -13.04 -10.96 11.50
CA PRO A 331 -13.08 -12.41 11.40
C PRO A 331 -11.69 -13.07 11.43
N ALA A 332 -10.61 -12.27 11.40
CA ALA A 332 -9.21 -12.72 11.50
C ALA A 332 -8.44 -11.65 12.27
N CYS A 333 -8.81 -11.47 13.54
CA CYS A 333 -8.55 -10.23 14.26
C CYS A 333 -7.08 -9.97 14.58
N GLY A 334 -6.20 -10.97 14.54
CA GLY A 334 -4.78 -10.80 14.85
C GLY A 334 -4.61 -10.14 16.23
N SER A 335 -3.84 -9.05 16.30
CA SER A 335 -3.70 -8.28 17.55
C SER A 335 -4.89 -7.37 17.88
N GLY A 336 -5.95 -7.37 17.08
CA GLY A 336 -7.15 -6.59 17.29
C GLY A 336 -7.03 -5.12 16.90
N ILE A 337 -6.05 -4.71 16.09
CA ILE A 337 -5.82 -3.29 15.77
C ILE A 337 -7.06 -2.56 15.21
N PHE A 338 -7.84 -3.20 14.33
CA PHE A 338 -9.10 -2.63 13.83
C PHE A 338 -10.14 -2.44 14.94
N LEU A 339 -10.22 -3.41 15.86
CA LEU A 339 -11.18 -3.43 16.95
C LEU A 339 -10.82 -2.41 18.03
N VAL A 340 -9.54 -2.26 18.34
CA VAL A 340 -8.98 -1.26 19.25
C VAL A 340 -9.29 0.15 18.75
N GLU A 341 -8.96 0.44 17.50
CA GLU A 341 -9.18 1.78 16.95
C GLU A 341 -10.67 2.07 16.73
N THR A 342 -11.48 1.06 16.42
CA THR A 342 -12.95 1.19 16.43
C THR A 342 -13.47 1.57 17.82
N LEU A 343 -13.04 0.86 18.87
CA LEU A 343 -13.46 1.13 20.25
C LEU A 343 -13.09 2.56 20.66
N ARG A 344 -11.90 3.02 20.27
CA ARG A 344 -11.45 4.40 20.48
C ARG A 344 -12.42 5.42 19.92
N LYS A 345 -12.84 5.26 18.66
CA LYS A 345 -13.79 6.18 18.00
C LYS A 345 -15.17 6.17 18.67
N ILE A 346 -15.64 5.00 19.11
CA ILE A 346 -16.91 4.87 19.81
C ILE A 346 -16.86 5.60 21.17
N ILE A 347 -15.81 5.36 21.96
CA ILE A 347 -15.64 6.02 23.27
C ILE A 347 -15.48 7.54 23.08
N GLU A 348 -14.74 8.00 22.07
CA GLU A 348 -14.61 9.43 21.77
C GLU A 348 -15.93 10.08 21.40
N LYS A 349 -16.78 9.40 20.61
CA LYS A 349 -18.15 9.84 20.32
C LYS A 349 -19.01 9.88 21.59
N TYR A 350 -18.88 8.90 22.47
CA TYR A 350 -19.58 8.90 23.76
C TYR A 350 -19.13 10.07 24.65
N ILE A 351 -17.84 10.35 24.76
CA ILE A 351 -17.31 11.52 25.49
C ILE A 351 -17.87 12.82 24.90
N ALA A 352 -17.96 12.92 23.57
CA ALA A 352 -18.51 14.09 22.90
C ALA A 352 -20.01 14.32 23.19
N SER A 353 -20.73 13.34 23.75
CA SER A 353 -22.12 13.51 24.21
C SER A 353 -22.24 14.33 25.51
N GLY A 354 -21.11 14.66 26.16
CA GLY A 354 -21.06 15.50 27.36
C GLY A 354 -20.94 14.74 28.68
N VAL A 355 -20.72 13.42 28.64
CA VAL A 355 -20.49 12.60 29.84
C VAL A 355 -19.20 13.01 30.57
N ASP A 356 -19.25 13.04 31.90
CA ASP A 356 -18.05 13.23 32.71
C ASP A 356 -17.20 11.94 32.71
N VAL A 357 -16.00 12.02 32.12
CA VAL A 357 -15.01 10.94 32.05
C VAL A 357 -14.56 10.42 33.42
N LYS A 358 -14.78 11.18 34.50
CA LYS A 358 -14.46 10.76 35.87
C LYS A 358 -15.58 10.00 36.57
N SER A 359 -16.78 10.01 35.99
CA SER A 359 -17.97 9.41 36.60
C SER A 359 -17.91 7.88 36.62
N THR A 360 -18.59 7.28 37.60
CA THR A 360 -18.81 5.83 37.65
C THR A 360 -19.66 5.33 36.48
N GLU A 361 -20.58 6.17 36.00
CA GLU A 361 -21.37 5.92 34.79
C GLU A 361 -20.47 5.71 33.58
N PHE A 362 -19.50 6.60 33.34
CA PHE A 362 -18.55 6.46 32.25
C PHE A 362 -17.75 5.15 32.36
N LYS A 363 -17.19 4.85 33.54
CA LYS A 363 -16.42 3.62 33.78
C LYS A 363 -17.25 2.36 33.48
N ASN A 364 -18.53 2.36 33.84
CA ASN A 364 -19.41 1.23 33.58
C ASN A 364 -19.79 1.14 32.10
N GLU A 365 -20.12 2.27 31.49
CA GLU A 365 -20.58 2.30 30.11
C GLU A 365 -19.49 1.92 29.11
N ILE A 366 -18.22 2.31 29.31
CA ILE A 366 -17.13 1.90 28.39
C ILE A 366 -16.91 0.36 28.37
N LYS A 367 -17.23 -0.34 29.48
CA LYS A 367 -17.19 -1.81 29.53
C LYS A 367 -18.32 -2.41 28.70
N GLU A 368 -19.51 -1.87 28.87
CA GLU A 368 -20.69 -2.32 28.13
C GLU A 368 -20.61 -1.98 26.65
N ILE A 369 -20.08 -0.80 26.29
CA ILE A 369 -19.74 -0.41 24.92
C ILE A 369 -18.85 -1.48 24.30
N THR A 370 -17.77 -1.88 24.98
CA THR A 370 -16.86 -2.93 24.51
C THR A 370 -17.62 -4.23 24.22
N LYS A 371 -18.40 -4.72 25.20
CA LYS A 371 -19.17 -5.97 25.09
C LYS A 371 -20.24 -5.93 23.99
N ARG A 372 -20.87 -4.79 23.75
CA ARG A 372 -21.96 -4.68 22.75
C ARG A 372 -21.46 -4.46 21.32
N ASN A 373 -20.24 -3.94 21.15
CA ASN A 373 -19.78 -3.42 19.86
C ASN A 373 -18.57 -4.13 19.26
N ILE A 374 -17.72 -4.78 20.07
CA ILE A 374 -16.42 -5.26 19.61
C ILE A 374 -16.38 -6.78 19.59
N PHE A 375 -16.18 -7.39 18.42
CA PHE A 375 -16.19 -8.83 18.23
C PHE A 375 -15.01 -9.28 17.36
N GLY A 376 -14.34 -10.37 17.75
CA GLY A 376 -13.13 -10.85 17.08
C GLY A 376 -13.07 -12.37 17.01
N ILE A 377 -12.54 -12.90 15.90
CA ILE A 377 -12.23 -14.32 15.75
C ILE A 377 -10.79 -14.43 15.26
N ASP A 378 -10.01 -15.30 15.87
CA ASP A 378 -8.71 -15.70 15.31
C ASP A 378 -8.45 -17.17 15.66
N LYS A 379 -7.72 -17.89 14.80
CA LYS A 379 -7.37 -19.30 15.04
C LYS A 379 -6.21 -19.45 16.03
N ASP A 380 -5.42 -18.40 16.27
CA ASP A 380 -4.32 -18.39 17.22
C ASP A 380 -4.78 -17.78 18.54
N LEU A 381 -4.77 -18.58 19.62
CA LEU A 381 -5.09 -18.11 20.96
C LEU A 381 -4.23 -16.93 21.40
N ASN A 382 -2.95 -16.88 21.00
CA ASN A 382 -2.06 -15.76 21.35
C ASN A 382 -2.56 -14.46 20.73
N ALA A 383 -3.02 -14.50 19.47
CA ALA A 383 -3.58 -13.35 18.78
C ALA A 383 -4.83 -12.84 19.52
N VAL A 384 -5.76 -13.75 19.85
CA VAL A 384 -6.96 -13.42 20.62
C VAL A 384 -6.63 -12.77 21.97
N GLN A 385 -5.68 -13.34 22.73
CA GLN A 385 -5.27 -12.78 24.03
C GLN A 385 -4.65 -11.39 23.89
N VAL A 386 -3.85 -11.16 22.85
CA VAL A 386 -3.24 -9.85 22.55
C VAL A 386 -4.30 -8.83 22.16
N ALA A 387 -5.31 -9.21 21.37
CA ALA A 387 -6.42 -8.33 21.01
C ALA A 387 -7.19 -7.86 22.24
N ILE A 388 -7.51 -8.80 23.14
CA ILE A 388 -8.18 -8.50 24.39
C ILE A 388 -7.32 -7.61 25.29
N PHE A 389 -6.03 -7.90 25.40
CA PHE A 389 -5.11 -7.07 26.18
C PHE A 389 -5.02 -5.63 25.63
N SER A 390 -4.96 -5.47 24.31
CA SER A 390 -4.92 -4.16 23.65
C SER A 390 -6.20 -3.36 23.90
N ILE A 391 -7.36 -4.04 23.92
CA ILE A 391 -8.64 -3.45 24.31
C ILE A 391 -8.62 -2.98 25.76
N TYR A 392 -8.11 -3.80 26.69
CA TYR A 392 -7.99 -3.42 28.09
C TYR A 392 -7.10 -2.19 28.29
N LEU A 393 -5.94 -2.13 27.64
CA LEU A 393 -5.09 -0.93 27.67
C LEU A 393 -5.83 0.30 27.10
N THR A 394 -6.61 0.11 26.04
CA THR A 394 -7.41 1.19 25.44
C THR A 394 -8.44 1.73 26.42
N LEU A 395 -9.11 0.87 27.19
CA LEU A 395 -10.03 1.30 28.25
C LEU A 395 -9.31 2.11 29.34
N LEU A 396 -8.14 1.66 29.78
CA LEU A 396 -7.36 2.35 30.82
C LEU A 396 -6.85 3.73 30.36
N ASP A 397 -6.62 3.92 29.06
CA ASP A 397 -6.12 5.18 28.50
C ASP A 397 -7.06 6.36 28.76
N TYR A 398 -8.37 6.11 28.88
CA TYR A 398 -9.39 7.11 29.21
C TYR A 398 -9.56 7.36 30.71
N LEU A 399 -8.86 6.61 31.57
CA LEU A 399 -8.95 6.73 33.02
C LEU A 399 -7.73 7.44 33.60
N ASP A 400 -7.95 8.24 34.64
CA ASP A 400 -6.87 8.80 35.46
C ASP A 400 -6.30 7.72 36.42
N PRO A 401 -5.05 7.82 36.87
CA PRO A 401 -4.38 6.76 37.64
C PRO A 401 -5.14 6.23 38.87
N PRO A 402 -5.82 7.07 39.69
CA PRO A 402 -6.64 6.57 40.80
C PRO A 402 -7.82 5.72 40.33
N ALA A 403 -8.45 6.11 39.22
CA ALA A 403 -9.59 5.38 38.66
C ALA A 403 -9.18 4.02 38.05
N ILE A 404 -7.94 3.90 37.57
CA ILE A 404 -7.39 2.64 37.06
C ILE A 404 -7.33 1.59 38.17
N ALA A 405 -6.88 1.94 39.38
CA ALA A 405 -6.71 0.99 40.48
C ALA A 405 -8.02 0.30 40.92
N GLU A 406 -9.17 0.92 40.64
CA GLU A 406 -10.51 0.41 40.97
C GLU A 406 -11.24 -0.19 39.75
N PHE A 407 -10.62 -0.14 38.57
CA PHE A 407 -11.26 -0.55 37.33
C PHE A 407 -11.25 -2.08 37.19
N LYS A 408 -12.40 -2.65 36.82
CA LYS A 408 -12.56 -4.08 36.58
C LYS A 408 -12.85 -4.34 35.10
N PHE A 409 -12.02 -5.15 34.45
CA PHE A 409 -12.20 -5.52 33.07
C PHE A 409 -13.41 -6.45 32.86
N PRO A 410 -14.12 -6.30 31.74
CA PRO A 410 -15.12 -7.28 31.31
C PRO A 410 -14.42 -8.59 30.88
N CYS A 411 -15.02 -9.75 31.11
CA CYS A 411 -14.59 -10.98 30.42
C CYS A 411 -15.02 -10.91 28.95
N LEU A 412 -14.11 -11.29 28.05
CA LEU A 412 -14.29 -11.17 26.60
C LEU A 412 -14.06 -12.50 25.86
N ILE A 413 -13.24 -13.40 26.41
CA ILE A 413 -13.03 -14.75 25.84
C ILE A 413 -14.34 -15.54 25.86
N ASN A 414 -14.65 -16.20 24.73
CA ASN A 414 -15.86 -16.99 24.50
C ASN A 414 -17.19 -16.22 24.58
N GLU A 415 -17.15 -14.88 24.68
CA GLU A 415 -18.33 -14.01 24.58
C GLU A 415 -18.22 -13.11 23.34
N ASN A 416 -17.15 -12.32 23.28
CA ASN A 416 -16.87 -11.37 22.22
C ASN A 416 -15.74 -11.87 21.30
N PHE A 417 -14.82 -12.64 21.87
CA PHE A 417 -13.59 -13.10 21.22
C PHE A 417 -13.49 -14.62 21.26
N PHE A 418 -13.19 -15.23 20.12
CA PHE A 418 -13.15 -16.70 20.00
C PHE A 418 -11.84 -17.16 19.35
N GLU A 419 -11.18 -18.13 20.00
CA GLU A 419 -10.12 -18.93 19.40
C GLU A 419 -10.76 -19.96 18.45
N SER A 420 -10.78 -19.68 17.16
CA SER A 420 -11.35 -20.59 16.19
C SER A 420 -10.93 -20.32 14.75
N ASP A 421 -10.92 -21.37 13.93
CA ASP A 421 -10.91 -21.20 12.47
C ASP A 421 -12.27 -20.63 12.02
N PHE A 422 -12.25 -19.49 11.34
CA PHE A 422 -13.46 -18.79 10.87
C PHE A 422 -14.37 -19.64 9.96
N PHE A 423 -13.79 -20.64 9.28
CA PHE A 423 -14.53 -21.57 8.44
C PHE A 423 -15.11 -22.77 9.20
N ASN A 424 -14.81 -22.92 10.49
CA ASN A 424 -15.43 -23.93 11.31
C ASN A 424 -16.90 -23.56 11.58
N GLU A 425 -17.83 -24.31 10.98
CA GLU A 425 -19.28 -24.09 11.13
C GLU A 425 -19.86 -24.71 12.42
N GLU A 426 -19.04 -25.44 13.20
CA GLU A 426 -19.48 -26.22 14.38
C GLU A 426 -19.21 -25.50 15.72
N THR A 427 -18.60 -24.32 15.70
CA THR A 427 -18.22 -23.54 16.90
C THR A 427 -19.32 -22.60 17.37
N GLU A 428 -19.28 -22.26 18.66
CA GLU A 428 -20.31 -21.49 19.36
C GLU A 428 -20.56 -20.08 18.78
N PHE A 429 -19.51 -19.41 18.29
CA PHE A 429 -19.64 -18.09 17.68
C PHE A 429 -20.63 -18.09 16.50
N ASN A 430 -20.80 -19.21 15.77
CA ASN A 430 -21.75 -19.29 14.66
C ASN A 430 -23.19 -19.08 15.13
N ILE A 431 -23.51 -19.47 16.35
CA ILE A 431 -24.83 -19.30 16.95
C ILE A 431 -24.94 -17.89 17.49
N LEU A 432 -23.97 -17.46 18.30
CA LEU A 432 -23.98 -16.16 18.97
C LEU A 432 -24.00 -14.99 17.98
N PHE A 433 -23.16 -15.04 16.94
CA PHE A 433 -23.00 -13.93 16.00
C PHE A 433 -24.11 -13.85 14.96
N LYS A 434 -24.88 -14.91 14.76
CA LYS A 434 -25.97 -14.94 13.78
C LYS A 434 -27.11 -13.96 14.10
N ASP A 435 -27.37 -13.74 15.39
CA ASP A 435 -28.40 -12.82 15.86
C ASP A 435 -27.89 -11.38 16.02
N ILE A 436 -26.57 -11.16 15.87
CA ILE A 436 -25.96 -9.85 15.94
C ILE A 436 -26.07 -9.17 14.57
N LYS A 437 -26.73 -8.02 14.55
CA LYS A 437 -26.76 -7.13 13.39
C LYS A 437 -25.48 -6.29 13.37
N PHE A 438 -24.42 -6.83 12.79
CA PHE A 438 -23.18 -6.08 12.59
C PHE A 438 -23.40 -4.91 11.64
N ASP A 439 -22.86 -3.76 11.98
CA ASP A 439 -22.82 -2.60 11.11
C ASP A 439 -21.68 -2.74 10.11
N PHE A 440 -20.51 -3.14 10.62
CA PHE A 440 -19.32 -3.36 9.81
C PHE A 440 -18.67 -4.71 10.09
N ILE A 441 -18.13 -5.31 9.03
CA ILE A 441 -17.16 -6.39 9.16
C ILE A 441 -15.87 -5.89 8.52
N VAL A 442 -14.80 -5.77 9.29
CA VAL A 442 -13.52 -5.20 8.87
C VAL A 442 -12.37 -6.14 9.19
N GLY A 443 -11.25 -6.07 8.47
CA GLY A 443 -10.08 -6.86 8.84
C GLY A 443 -9.10 -7.09 7.70
N ASN A 444 -8.02 -7.78 8.03
CA ASN A 444 -6.99 -8.24 7.09
C ASN A 444 -6.86 -9.77 7.15
N PRO A 445 -7.70 -10.53 6.43
CA PRO A 445 -7.57 -11.99 6.36
C PRO A 445 -6.18 -12.44 5.89
N PRO A 446 -5.73 -13.65 6.25
CA PRO A 446 -4.44 -14.19 5.80
C PRO A 446 -4.38 -14.34 4.26
N TRP A 447 -3.19 -14.21 3.66
CA TRP A 447 -2.99 -14.38 2.21
C TRP A 447 -2.10 -15.59 1.92
N LYS A 448 -2.72 -16.67 1.43
CA LYS A 448 -2.03 -17.92 1.14
C LYS A 448 -2.79 -18.73 0.10
N GLY A 449 -2.22 -18.79 -1.12
CA GLY A 449 -2.65 -19.75 -2.14
C GLY A 449 -2.41 -21.20 -1.69
N GLY A 450 -3.38 -22.08 -1.92
CA GLY A 450 -3.38 -23.42 -1.33
C GLY A 450 -3.70 -23.44 0.17
N GLY A 451 -4.05 -22.28 0.75
CA GLY A 451 -4.07 -22.06 2.19
C GLY A 451 -5.42 -22.22 2.87
N ILE A 452 -6.53 -22.36 2.13
CA ILE A 452 -7.88 -22.41 2.73
C ILE A 452 -8.13 -23.60 3.68
N GLY A 453 -7.29 -24.63 3.61
CA GLY A 453 -7.36 -25.80 4.51
C GLY A 453 -8.61 -26.67 4.31
N ASP A 454 -8.74 -27.70 5.15
CA ASP A 454 -9.83 -28.67 5.07
C ASP A 454 -11.17 -28.08 5.51
N LEU A 455 -11.18 -27.27 6.58
CA LEU A 455 -12.38 -26.61 7.08
C LEU A 455 -12.96 -25.63 6.07
N GLY A 456 -12.13 -24.75 5.49
CA GLY A 456 -12.59 -23.84 4.44
C GLY A 456 -12.99 -24.57 3.15
N SER A 457 -12.32 -25.67 2.80
CA SER A 457 -12.76 -26.53 1.68
C SER A 457 -14.11 -27.21 1.96
N LYS A 458 -14.34 -27.66 3.20
CA LYS A 458 -15.63 -28.22 3.66
C LYS A 458 -16.72 -27.15 3.62
N TYR A 459 -16.43 -25.94 4.09
CA TYR A 459 -17.32 -24.79 4.03
C TYR A 459 -17.78 -24.49 2.60
N LEU A 460 -16.84 -24.36 1.64
CA LEU A 460 -17.20 -24.08 0.24
C LEU A 460 -18.08 -25.18 -0.36
N LYS A 461 -17.78 -26.46 -0.07
CA LYS A 461 -18.60 -27.59 -0.52
C LYS A 461 -20.01 -27.57 0.10
N ASN A 462 -20.10 -27.30 1.40
CA ASN A 462 -21.37 -27.20 2.12
C ASN A 462 -22.21 -26.05 1.59
N ARG A 463 -21.62 -24.87 1.45
CA ARG A 463 -22.28 -23.69 0.91
C ARG A 463 -22.77 -23.92 -0.52
N LYS A 464 -21.94 -24.50 -1.39
CA LYS A 464 -22.35 -24.90 -2.75
C LYS A 464 -23.58 -25.83 -2.73
N LYS A 465 -23.63 -26.79 -1.81
CA LYS A 465 -24.79 -27.68 -1.66
C LYS A 465 -26.03 -26.92 -1.21
N ARG A 466 -25.91 -26.03 -0.21
CA ARG A 466 -27.01 -25.18 0.30
C ARG A 466 -27.57 -24.26 -0.78
N GLU A 467 -26.71 -23.72 -1.63
CA GLU A 467 -27.10 -22.73 -2.65
C GLU A 467 -27.58 -23.36 -3.97
N LYS A 468 -27.45 -24.69 -4.13
CA LYS A 468 -27.86 -25.41 -5.35
C LYS A 468 -29.36 -25.21 -5.67
N GLU A 469 -30.19 -25.11 -4.64
CA GLU A 469 -31.64 -24.92 -4.78
C GLU A 469 -32.00 -23.46 -5.10
N LEU A 470 -31.08 -22.50 -4.88
CA LEU A 470 -31.29 -21.07 -5.14
C LEU A 470 -31.09 -20.68 -6.61
N SER A 471 -30.73 -21.64 -7.47
CA SER A 471 -30.52 -21.42 -8.92
C SER A 471 -29.56 -20.26 -9.24
N LYS A 472 -28.49 -20.11 -8.43
CA LYS A 472 -27.46 -19.08 -8.66
C LYS A 472 -26.79 -19.27 -10.02
N LYS A 473 -26.38 -18.16 -10.64
CA LYS A 473 -25.78 -18.16 -11.98
C LYS A 473 -24.41 -18.86 -12.02
N PHE A 474 -23.64 -18.74 -10.95
CA PHE A 474 -22.35 -19.39 -10.80
C PHE A 474 -22.27 -20.12 -9.45
N ASP A 475 -21.56 -21.24 -9.42
CA ASP A 475 -21.23 -21.92 -8.17
C ASP A 475 -20.20 -21.11 -7.38
N ILE A 476 -20.33 -21.10 -6.06
CA ILE A 476 -19.29 -20.55 -5.18
C ILE A 476 -17.95 -21.29 -5.40
N ALA A 477 -16.90 -20.53 -5.69
CA ALA A 477 -15.55 -21.04 -5.91
C ALA A 477 -14.52 -19.93 -5.78
N ILE A 478 -13.28 -20.29 -5.44
CA ILE A 478 -12.15 -19.38 -5.25
C ILE A 478 -10.98 -19.74 -6.17
N ASN A 479 -10.06 -18.80 -6.39
CA ASN A 479 -8.85 -18.98 -7.18
C ASN A 479 -7.76 -19.66 -6.35
N ASN A 480 -7.17 -20.73 -6.89
CA ASN A 480 -5.98 -21.36 -6.33
C ASN A 480 -6.06 -21.65 -4.82
N ASN A 481 -7.26 -21.90 -4.28
CA ASN A 481 -7.48 -22.04 -2.83
C ASN A 481 -6.93 -20.87 -1.99
N GLU A 482 -6.98 -19.65 -2.53
CA GLU A 482 -6.63 -18.41 -1.83
C GLU A 482 -7.61 -18.16 -0.67
N ILE A 483 -7.11 -18.23 0.55
CA ILE A 483 -7.93 -18.20 1.76
C ILE A 483 -8.68 -16.88 1.93
N ALA A 484 -8.07 -15.74 1.59
CA ALA A 484 -8.70 -14.42 1.69
C ALA A 484 -9.99 -14.31 0.85
N GLU A 485 -10.04 -14.96 -0.32
CA GLU A 485 -11.24 -15.03 -1.16
C GLU A 485 -12.37 -15.83 -0.48
N GLY A 486 -12.01 -16.85 0.29
CA GLY A 486 -12.95 -17.59 1.14
C GLY A 486 -13.53 -16.71 2.25
N PHE A 487 -12.72 -15.88 2.89
CA PHE A 487 -13.19 -14.91 3.91
C PHE A 487 -14.18 -13.93 3.30
N VAL A 488 -13.90 -13.40 2.10
CA VAL A 488 -14.81 -12.50 1.36
C VAL A 488 -16.21 -13.11 1.20
N PHE A 489 -16.29 -14.43 1.04
CA PHE A 489 -17.58 -15.12 1.01
C PHE A 489 -18.14 -15.38 2.40
N ARG A 490 -17.33 -15.93 3.33
CA ARG A 490 -17.79 -16.40 4.64
C ARG A 490 -18.41 -15.30 5.49
N VAL A 491 -17.90 -14.07 5.42
CA VAL A 491 -18.49 -12.92 6.13
C VAL A 491 -19.97 -12.70 5.80
N SER A 492 -20.45 -13.10 4.60
CA SER A 492 -21.86 -12.94 4.24
C SER A 492 -22.81 -13.73 5.14
N ASP A 493 -22.32 -14.77 5.81
CA ASP A 493 -23.11 -15.60 6.73
C ASP A 493 -23.50 -14.83 8.00
N PHE A 494 -22.81 -13.71 8.28
CA PHE A 494 -23.05 -12.80 9.41
C PHE A 494 -23.58 -11.42 8.97
N CYS A 495 -23.92 -11.26 7.68
CA CYS A 495 -24.40 -9.97 7.14
C CYS A 495 -25.91 -9.77 7.29
N SER A 496 -26.29 -8.64 7.89
CA SER A 496 -27.63 -8.06 7.75
C SER A 496 -27.78 -7.32 6.41
N ASP A 497 -28.96 -6.76 6.13
CA ASP A 497 -29.19 -5.95 4.91
C ASP A 497 -28.42 -4.62 4.91
N LYS A 498 -27.96 -4.17 6.09
CA LYS A 498 -27.24 -2.92 6.28
C LYS A 498 -25.75 -3.11 6.50
N THR A 499 -25.29 -4.34 6.70
CA THR A 499 -23.89 -4.63 7.01
C THR A 499 -23.00 -4.25 5.83
N GLN A 500 -22.01 -3.39 6.10
CA GLN A 500 -20.96 -3.05 5.14
C GLN A 500 -19.69 -3.81 5.48
N VAL A 501 -18.95 -4.23 4.47
CA VAL A 501 -17.74 -5.02 4.66
C VAL A 501 -16.54 -4.28 4.08
N ALA A 502 -15.44 -4.23 4.82
CA ALA A 502 -14.16 -3.67 4.40
C ALA A 502 -13.01 -4.63 4.69
N LEU A 503 -12.55 -5.40 3.69
CA LEU A 503 -11.45 -6.36 3.87
C LEU A 503 -10.22 -5.98 3.04
N ILE A 504 -9.05 -6.13 3.65
CA ILE A 504 -7.77 -6.08 2.93
C ILE A 504 -7.49 -7.45 2.35
N ILE A 505 -7.25 -7.51 1.04
CA ILE A 505 -6.89 -8.75 0.35
C ILE A 505 -5.62 -8.55 -0.47
N ARG A 506 -5.04 -9.66 -0.91
CA ARG A 506 -4.01 -9.62 -1.94
C ARG A 506 -4.62 -9.08 -3.24
N SER A 507 -4.05 -8.00 -3.78
CA SER A 507 -4.52 -7.35 -5.02
C SER A 507 -4.67 -8.36 -6.18
N SER A 508 -3.85 -9.42 -6.19
CA SER A 508 -3.89 -10.47 -7.21
C SER A 508 -5.26 -11.12 -7.40
N SER A 509 -6.11 -11.16 -6.38
CA SER A 509 -7.48 -11.69 -6.49
C SER A 509 -8.36 -10.91 -7.48
N LEU A 510 -8.02 -9.66 -7.79
CA LEU A 510 -8.75 -8.82 -8.74
C LEU A 510 -8.46 -9.18 -10.21
N TYR A 511 -7.35 -9.87 -10.53
CA TYR A 511 -7.01 -10.17 -11.94
C TYR A 511 -6.37 -11.56 -12.16
N ASN A 512 -6.10 -12.33 -11.12
CA ASN A 512 -5.67 -13.73 -11.26
C ASN A 512 -6.80 -14.58 -11.87
N LEU A 513 -6.49 -15.45 -12.82
CA LEU A 513 -7.47 -16.32 -13.50
C LEU A 513 -7.63 -17.70 -12.83
N GLY A 514 -6.84 -18.00 -11.78
CA GLY A 514 -6.88 -19.30 -11.10
C GLY A 514 -6.27 -20.45 -11.90
N TYR A 515 -6.58 -21.70 -11.52
CA TYR A 515 -6.12 -22.92 -12.22
C TYR A 515 -6.84 -23.16 -13.56
N ASN A 516 -8.00 -22.53 -13.76
CA ASN A 516 -8.71 -22.59 -15.03
C ASN A 516 -8.07 -21.63 -16.03
N LYS A 517 -7.33 -22.19 -16.99
CA LYS A 517 -6.74 -21.44 -18.11
C LYS A 517 -7.80 -20.87 -19.09
N LYS A 518 -9.09 -21.15 -18.88
CA LYS A 518 -10.22 -20.62 -19.66
C LYS A 518 -10.69 -19.30 -19.06
N HIS A 519 -10.15 -18.20 -19.58
CA HIS A 519 -10.55 -16.78 -19.54
C HIS A 519 -11.12 -16.11 -18.28
N ASN A 520 -11.78 -16.77 -17.33
CA ASN A 520 -12.47 -16.12 -16.22
C ASN A 520 -12.09 -16.72 -14.86
N SER A 521 -12.01 -15.85 -13.85
CA SER A 521 -11.82 -16.25 -12.46
C SER A 521 -13.12 -16.79 -11.83
N PRO A 522 -13.13 -18.01 -11.25
CA PRO A 522 -14.29 -18.52 -10.52
C PRO A 522 -14.71 -17.62 -9.34
N PHE A 523 -13.74 -17.05 -8.63
CA PHE A 523 -13.99 -16.10 -7.53
C PHE A 523 -14.77 -14.88 -8.01
N ARG A 524 -14.26 -14.18 -9.04
CA ARG A 524 -14.89 -12.94 -9.50
C ARG A 524 -16.24 -13.17 -10.14
N GLN A 525 -16.45 -14.28 -10.84
CA GLN A 525 -17.75 -14.64 -11.40
C GLN A 525 -18.83 -14.71 -10.32
N TYR A 526 -18.57 -15.44 -9.23
CA TYR A 526 -19.51 -15.54 -8.12
C TYR A 526 -19.60 -14.20 -7.36
N TRP A 527 -18.47 -13.58 -7.02
CA TRP A 527 -18.40 -12.33 -6.26
C TRP A 527 -19.18 -11.19 -6.92
N LEU A 528 -19.02 -10.99 -8.23
CA LEU A 528 -19.69 -9.92 -8.97
C LEU A 528 -21.20 -10.12 -9.09
N GLU A 529 -21.71 -11.36 -9.06
CA GLU A 529 -23.15 -11.63 -9.12
C GLU A 529 -23.80 -11.53 -7.73
N GLU A 530 -23.10 -11.94 -6.68
CA GLU A 530 -23.69 -12.13 -5.34
C GLU A 530 -23.40 -10.96 -4.38
N PHE A 531 -22.55 -10.00 -4.75
CA PHE A 531 -22.17 -8.87 -3.90
C PHE A 531 -22.22 -7.54 -4.67
N PHE A 532 -22.67 -6.48 -3.99
CA PHE A 532 -22.49 -5.11 -4.43
C PHE A 532 -21.09 -4.64 -4.05
N ILE A 533 -20.30 -4.18 -5.03
CA ILE A 533 -18.96 -3.63 -4.79
C ILE A 533 -19.07 -2.12 -4.77
N ASP A 534 -18.92 -1.50 -3.60
CA ASP A 534 -19.06 -0.06 -3.45
C ASP A 534 -17.74 0.65 -3.84
N ARG A 535 -16.60 0.10 -3.43
CA ARG A 535 -15.27 0.66 -3.72
C ARG A 535 -14.17 -0.40 -3.70
N VAL A 536 -13.15 -0.19 -4.53
CA VAL A 536 -11.87 -0.90 -4.47
C VAL A 536 -10.75 0.12 -4.38
N PHE A 537 -9.91 0.02 -3.35
CA PHE A 537 -8.72 0.85 -3.20
C PHE A 537 -7.45 0.02 -3.44
N GLU A 538 -6.80 0.27 -4.57
CA GLU A 538 -5.68 -0.51 -5.09
C GLU A 538 -4.33 0.08 -4.68
N LEU A 539 -3.49 -0.75 -4.04
CA LEU A 539 -2.18 -0.36 -3.50
C LEU A 539 -1.02 -1.06 -4.20
N ALA A 540 -1.25 -1.92 -5.20
CA ALA A 540 -0.20 -2.61 -5.95
C ALA A 540 0.91 -1.69 -6.54
N PRO A 541 0.63 -0.44 -7.01
CA PRO A 541 1.69 0.44 -7.49
C PRO A 541 2.67 0.91 -6.40
N VAL A 542 2.25 0.89 -5.14
CA VAL A 542 3.05 1.23 -3.96
C VAL A 542 3.41 0.00 -3.12
N ARG A 543 3.34 -1.21 -3.70
CA ARG A 543 3.60 -2.51 -3.03
C ARG A 543 4.89 -2.63 -2.20
N HIS A 544 5.89 -1.81 -2.49
CA HIS A 544 7.18 -1.78 -1.78
C HIS A 544 7.17 -0.87 -0.55
N GLU A 545 6.14 -0.03 -0.41
CA GLU A 545 6.03 1.01 0.62
C GLU A 545 4.87 0.75 1.60
N VAL A 546 3.99 -0.22 1.32
CA VAL A 546 2.81 -0.51 2.15
C VAL A 546 3.20 -1.36 3.36
N PHE A 547 3.77 -2.54 3.12
CA PHE A 547 4.17 -3.46 4.18
C PHE A 547 5.70 -3.43 4.32
N GLU A 548 6.22 -2.39 4.97
CA GLU A 548 7.63 -2.29 5.30
C GLU A 548 8.00 -3.40 6.29
N LYS A 549 8.65 -4.46 5.78
CA LYS A 549 9.18 -5.54 6.62
C LYS A 549 10.52 -5.12 7.18
N SER A 550 10.67 -5.20 8.49
CA SER A 550 11.89 -4.83 9.19
C SER A 550 13.07 -5.77 8.99
N ASN A 551 13.04 -6.81 8.13
CA ASN A 551 14.24 -7.62 7.81
C ASN A 551 14.20 -8.49 6.51
N ASP A 552 13.09 -8.61 5.75
CA ASP A 552 13.08 -9.38 4.48
C ASP A 552 12.01 -8.82 3.49
N PRO A 553 12.39 -8.31 2.29
CA PRO A 553 11.48 -7.64 1.36
C PRO A 553 10.59 -8.62 0.58
N ALA A 554 9.59 -9.19 1.24
CA ALA A 554 8.51 -9.87 0.53
C ALA A 554 7.53 -8.82 -0.06
N ILE A 555 7.48 -8.72 -1.38
CA ILE A 555 6.54 -7.85 -2.12
C ILE A 555 5.10 -8.33 -1.88
N ALA A 556 4.29 -7.49 -1.24
CA ALA A 556 2.96 -7.82 -0.75
C ALA A 556 1.91 -6.81 -1.30
N PRO A 557 1.39 -7.00 -2.53
CA PRO A 557 0.45 -6.04 -3.10
C PRO A 557 -0.94 -6.24 -2.50
N ALA A 558 -1.46 -5.19 -1.86
CA ALA A 558 -2.78 -5.17 -1.25
C ALA A 558 -3.82 -4.43 -2.10
N ALA A 559 -5.08 -4.82 -1.92
CA ALA A 559 -6.25 -4.03 -2.28
C ALA A 559 -7.24 -4.05 -1.11
N ILE A 560 -7.96 -2.96 -0.92
CA ILE A 560 -9.04 -2.86 0.08
C ILE A 560 -10.37 -2.95 -0.66
N LEU A 561 -11.22 -3.89 -0.26
CA LEU A 561 -12.55 -4.09 -0.82
C LEU A 561 -13.60 -3.51 0.12
N PHE A 562 -14.43 -2.59 -0.36
CA PHE A 562 -15.65 -2.14 0.31
C PHE A 562 -16.86 -2.70 -0.44
N TYR A 563 -17.66 -3.54 0.20
CA TYR A 563 -18.74 -4.28 -0.45
C TYR A 563 -19.85 -4.69 0.51
N ARG A 564 -20.97 -5.14 -0.05
CA ARG A 564 -22.16 -5.58 0.67
C ARG A 564 -22.76 -6.82 0.03
N TYR A 565 -23.35 -7.70 0.84
CA TYR A 565 -24.00 -8.90 0.32
C TYR A 565 -25.29 -8.52 -0.43
N ALA A 566 -25.46 -9.01 -1.67
CA ALA A 566 -26.58 -8.59 -2.51
C ALA A 566 -27.89 -9.33 -2.21
N LYS A 567 -27.83 -10.49 -1.54
CA LYS A 567 -29.00 -11.30 -1.17
C LYS A 567 -29.96 -11.56 -2.34
N GLY A 568 -29.41 -11.82 -3.53
CA GLY A 568 -30.16 -12.09 -4.75
C GLY A 568 -30.61 -10.85 -5.55
N VAL A 569 -30.31 -9.63 -5.09
CA VAL A 569 -30.58 -8.41 -5.86
C VAL A 569 -29.58 -8.26 -7.01
N ASN A 570 -30.05 -7.82 -8.17
CA ASN A 570 -29.22 -7.61 -9.36
C ASN A 570 -28.17 -6.51 -9.13
N THR A 571 -26.90 -6.84 -9.38
CA THR A 571 -25.76 -5.95 -9.15
C THR A 571 -25.28 -5.18 -10.38
N ASN A 572 -25.86 -5.36 -11.57
CA ASN A 572 -25.35 -4.81 -12.84
C ASN A 572 -25.23 -3.28 -12.86
N ASN A 573 -26.26 -2.60 -12.36
CA ASN A 573 -26.35 -1.14 -12.36
C ASN A 573 -25.57 -0.48 -11.22
N ASN A 574 -24.98 -1.28 -10.32
CA ASN A 574 -24.17 -0.76 -9.24
C ASN A 574 -22.94 -0.03 -9.80
N ILE A 575 -22.54 1.07 -9.14
CA ILE A 575 -21.34 1.83 -9.50
C ILE A 575 -20.22 1.45 -8.54
N VAL A 576 -19.14 0.92 -9.10
CA VAL A 576 -17.91 0.60 -8.39
C VAL A 576 -16.95 1.78 -8.51
N ASN A 577 -16.48 2.27 -7.37
CA ASN A 577 -15.42 3.28 -7.34
C ASN A 577 -14.07 2.60 -7.20
N HIS A 578 -13.27 2.57 -8.26
CA HIS A 578 -11.93 2.03 -8.28
C HIS A 578 -10.90 3.15 -8.14
N ILE A 579 -10.16 3.14 -7.03
CA ILE A 579 -9.16 4.15 -6.70
C ILE A 579 -7.79 3.48 -6.69
N THR A 580 -6.77 4.12 -7.29
CA THR A 580 -5.42 3.55 -7.29
C THR A 580 -4.42 4.51 -6.65
N LEU A 581 -3.73 4.06 -5.60
CA LEU A 581 -2.66 4.85 -5.00
C LEU A 581 -1.40 4.74 -5.85
N LYS A 582 -0.89 5.89 -6.31
CA LYS A 582 0.39 6.00 -7.02
C LYS A 582 1.49 6.46 -6.07
N GLN A 583 2.72 6.13 -6.42
CA GLN A 583 3.89 6.56 -5.66
C GLN A 583 3.89 8.09 -5.53
N SER A 584 4.08 8.57 -4.31
CA SER A 584 4.17 9.98 -4.00
C SER A 584 5.08 10.17 -2.79
N ARG A 585 5.79 11.30 -2.75
CA ARG A 585 6.73 11.62 -1.66
C ARG A 585 6.06 11.62 -0.29
N PHE A 586 4.83 12.13 -0.20
CA PHE A 586 4.03 12.14 1.03
C PHE A 586 3.66 10.75 1.51
N PHE A 587 3.36 9.85 0.58
CA PHE A 587 3.11 8.45 0.93
C PHE A 587 4.39 7.77 1.40
N SER A 588 5.49 7.93 0.68
CA SER A 588 6.78 7.31 1.04
C SER A 588 7.25 7.73 2.43
N LEU A 589 7.10 9.01 2.79
CA LEU A 589 7.68 9.59 4.02
C LEU A 589 6.72 9.62 5.21
N PHE A 590 5.41 9.83 4.99
CA PHE A 590 4.43 10.03 6.09
C PHE A 590 3.26 9.06 6.07
N LYS A 591 3.21 8.18 5.06
CA LYS A 591 2.05 7.35 4.72
C LYS A 591 0.78 8.18 4.52
N ILE A 592 0.92 9.43 4.06
CA ILE A 592 -0.20 10.30 3.70
C ILE A 592 -0.61 9.97 2.27
N PHE A 593 -1.88 9.63 2.08
CA PHE A 593 -2.39 9.31 0.75
C PHE A 593 -2.46 10.55 -0.13
N THR A 594 -1.95 10.41 -1.34
CA THR A 594 -2.08 11.43 -2.36
C THR A 594 -2.63 10.82 -3.63
N ILE A 595 -3.87 11.17 -3.96
CA ILE A 595 -4.65 10.54 -5.03
C ILE A 595 -4.95 11.60 -6.08
N ASN A 596 -4.48 11.42 -7.31
CA ASN A 596 -4.80 12.37 -8.38
C ASN A 596 -6.22 12.10 -8.89
N ARG A 597 -6.87 13.09 -9.49
CA ARG A 597 -8.20 12.91 -10.11
C ARG A 597 -8.27 11.74 -11.09
N SER A 598 -7.23 11.56 -11.91
CA SER A 598 -7.10 10.45 -12.87
C SER A 598 -7.01 9.06 -12.24
N ASP A 599 -6.66 8.99 -10.95
CA ASP A 599 -6.52 7.74 -10.23
C ASP A 599 -7.89 7.21 -9.72
N TYR A 600 -8.91 8.06 -9.69
CA TYR A 600 -10.28 7.73 -9.33
C TYR A 600 -11.11 7.37 -10.57
N LYS A 601 -11.62 6.14 -10.64
CA LYS A 601 -12.49 5.66 -11.74
C LYS A 601 -13.82 5.17 -11.20
N SER A 602 -14.92 5.65 -11.78
CA SER A 602 -16.27 5.12 -11.51
C SER A 602 -16.73 4.25 -12.66
N VAL A 603 -17.04 2.98 -12.38
CA VAL A 603 -17.34 1.96 -13.40
C VAL A 603 -18.60 1.20 -13.01
N ARG A 604 -19.51 0.97 -13.98
CA ARG A 604 -20.67 0.10 -13.75
C ARG A 604 -20.20 -1.33 -13.49
N GLN A 605 -20.69 -1.98 -12.45
CA GLN A 605 -20.27 -3.34 -12.06
C GLN A 605 -20.47 -4.36 -13.20
N GLN A 606 -21.48 -4.17 -14.05
CA GLN A 606 -21.68 -4.96 -15.27
C GLN A 606 -20.42 -5.00 -16.16
N LYS A 607 -19.64 -3.92 -16.26
CA LYS A 607 -18.43 -3.90 -17.10
C LYS A 607 -17.36 -4.85 -16.61
N PHE A 608 -17.24 -5.08 -15.30
CA PHE A 608 -16.32 -6.10 -14.77
C PHE A 608 -16.80 -7.52 -15.04
N LYS A 609 -18.12 -7.74 -15.20
CA LYS A 609 -18.68 -9.04 -15.61
C LYS A 609 -18.42 -9.31 -17.09
N GLU A 610 -18.48 -8.28 -17.93
CA GLU A 610 -18.25 -8.36 -19.38
C GLU A 610 -16.75 -8.44 -19.72
N PHE A 611 -15.92 -7.66 -19.03
CA PHE A 611 -14.50 -7.47 -19.32
C PHE A 611 -13.66 -7.73 -18.06
N ASP A 612 -13.37 -9.00 -17.78
CA ASP A 612 -12.60 -9.41 -16.59
C ASP A 612 -11.20 -8.76 -16.51
N TRP A 613 -10.58 -8.46 -17.65
CA TRP A 613 -9.28 -7.78 -17.73
C TRP A 613 -9.32 -6.29 -17.35
N LEU A 614 -10.51 -5.69 -17.24
CA LEU A 614 -10.69 -4.27 -16.90
C LEU A 614 -10.07 -3.93 -15.53
N TRP A 615 -10.13 -4.85 -14.56
CA TRP A 615 -9.49 -4.69 -13.26
C TRP A 615 -8.02 -4.29 -13.37
N LYS A 616 -7.26 -4.97 -14.24
CA LYS A 616 -5.83 -4.71 -14.41
C LYS A 616 -5.54 -3.40 -15.14
N VAL A 617 -6.42 -3.00 -16.07
CA VAL A 617 -6.30 -1.75 -16.82
C VAL A 617 -6.47 -0.56 -15.91
N LEU A 618 -7.46 -0.60 -15.03
CA LEU A 618 -7.75 0.49 -14.09
C LEU A 618 -6.62 0.74 -13.08
N VAL A 619 -5.64 -0.16 -12.96
CA VAL A 619 -4.46 0.07 -12.11
C VAL A 619 -3.58 1.18 -12.71
N TYR A 620 -3.13 1.05 -13.97
CA TYR A 620 -2.16 1.99 -14.57
C TYR A 620 -2.74 2.87 -15.69
N GLY A 621 -3.82 2.43 -16.31
CA GLY A 621 -4.53 3.14 -17.37
C GLY A 621 -5.81 3.81 -16.89
N SER A 622 -6.51 4.35 -17.87
CA SER A 622 -7.77 5.09 -17.79
C SER A 622 -8.88 4.38 -18.59
N TYR A 623 -10.06 4.99 -18.67
CA TYR A 623 -11.11 4.50 -19.55
C TYR A 623 -10.76 4.63 -21.05
N LEU A 624 -9.87 5.57 -21.41
CA LEU A 624 -9.36 5.68 -22.78
C LEU A 624 -8.48 4.47 -23.13
N ASP A 625 -7.66 4.01 -22.17
CA ASP A 625 -6.88 2.77 -22.33
C ASP A 625 -7.78 1.54 -22.48
N PHE A 626 -8.87 1.46 -21.73
CA PHE A 626 -9.87 0.40 -21.91
C PHE A 626 -10.43 0.40 -23.33
N ASN A 627 -10.84 1.56 -23.86
CA ASN A 627 -11.38 1.67 -25.21
C ASN A 627 -10.35 1.28 -26.27
N PHE A 628 -9.09 1.72 -26.10
CA PHE A 628 -8.02 1.37 -27.02
C PHE A 628 -7.72 -0.14 -27.01
N LEU A 629 -7.58 -0.75 -25.83
CA LEU A 629 -7.34 -2.19 -25.70
C LEU A 629 -8.51 -3.01 -26.26
N LYS A 630 -9.74 -2.60 -26.00
CA LYS A 630 -10.94 -3.25 -26.56
C LYS A 630 -10.96 -3.17 -28.08
N ARG A 631 -10.62 -2.01 -28.66
CA ARG A 631 -10.52 -1.83 -30.11
C ARG A 631 -9.50 -2.79 -30.70
N LEU A 632 -8.31 -2.87 -30.11
CA LEU A 632 -7.25 -3.78 -30.55
C LEU A 632 -7.70 -5.24 -30.56
N THR A 633 -8.49 -5.68 -29.58
CA THR A 633 -8.98 -7.06 -29.51
C THR A 633 -10.17 -7.34 -30.42
N ASP A 634 -11.01 -6.33 -30.70
CA ASP A 634 -12.21 -6.50 -31.52
C ASP A 634 -11.91 -6.42 -33.03
N GLU A 635 -10.91 -5.63 -33.42
CA GLU A 635 -10.60 -5.36 -34.83
C GLU A 635 -9.53 -6.30 -35.43
N HIS A 636 -8.84 -7.08 -34.61
CA HIS A 636 -7.71 -7.91 -35.05
C HIS A 636 -7.73 -9.33 -34.48
N ASN A 637 -7.28 -10.29 -35.29
CA ASN A 637 -6.99 -11.64 -34.81
C ASN A 637 -5.85 -11.59 -33.80
N LEU A 638 -5.92 -12.40 -32.75
CA LEU A 638 -4.91 -12.44 -31.71
C LEU A 638 -3.81 -13.45 -32.08
N ILE A 639 -2.61 -13.28 -31.52
CA ILE A 639 -1.48 -14.21 -31.74
C ILE A 639 -1.90 -15.65 -31.41
N LYS A 640 -2.67 -15.85 -30.33
CA LYS A 640 -3.18 -17.17 -29.93
C LYS A 640 -4.04 -17.82 -31.02
N ASP A 641 -4.80 -17.02 -31.78
CA ASP A 641 -5.69 -17.53 -32.81
C ASP A 641 -4.87 -18.04 -33.99
N ILE A 642 -3.77 -17.35 -34.33
CA ILE A 642 -2.83 -17.76 -35.38
C ILE A 642 -2.08 -19.04 -35.01
N ILE A 643 -1.52 -19.11 -33.80
CA ILE A 643 -0.71 -20.27 -33.38
C ILE A 643 -1.55 -21.49 -32.99
N SER A 644 -2.88 -21.34 -32.87
CA SER A 644 -3.80 -22.45 -32.61
C SER A 644 -4.03 -23.35 -33.83
N ASP A 645 -3.60 -22.93 -35.03
CA ASP A 645 -3.66 -23.74 -36.24
C ASP A 645 -2.59 -24.86 -36.18
N GLU A 646 -2.98 -26.03 -35.67
CA GLU A 646 -2.12 -27.21 -35.50
C GLU A 646 -1.56 -27.74 -36.83
N SER A 647 -2.10 -27.33 -37.97
CA SER A 647 -1.54 -27.67 -39.29
C SER A 647 -0.30 -26.84 -39.65
N LYS A 648 -0.10 -25.70 -38.97
CA LYS A 648 0.99 -24.75 -39.22
C LYS A 648 1.96 -24.64 -38.06
N PHE A 649 1.48 -24.72 -36.82
CA PHE A 649 2.27 -24.44 -35.63
C PHE A 649 2.19 -25.53 -34.57
N ILE A 650 3.27 -25.67 -33.80
CA ILE A 650 3.28 -26.39 -32.53
C ILE A 650 3.81 -25.43 -31.46
N GLU A 651 3.03 -25.19 -30.42
CA GLU A 651 3.43 -24.40 -29.25
C GLU A 651 3.71 -25.31 -28.06
N GLY A 652 4.83 -25.08 -27.37
CA GLY A 652 5.11 -25.83 -26.16
C GLY A 652 6.36 -25.40 -25.40
N THR A 653 6.38 -25.70 -24.11
CA THR A 653 7.53 -25.47 -23.22
C THR A 653 8.56 -26.58 -23.35
N GLY A 654 9.81 -26.30 -22.97
CA GLY A 654 10.88 -27.28 -22.94
C GLY A 654 10.81 -28.35 -21.83
N ILE A 655 11.95 -29.01 -21.63
CA ILE A 655 12.17 -30.13 -20.72
C ILE A 655 11.96 -29.68 -19.26
N GLN A 656 11.25 -30.50 -18.48
CA GLN A 656 11.04 -30.27 -17.05
C GLN A 656 11.95 -31.14 -16.19
N TYR A 657 12.55 -30.54 -15.17
CA TYR A 657 13.33 -31.25 -14.15
C TYR A 657 12.48 -31.50 -12.91
N SER A 658 12.81 -32.55 -12.17
CA SER A 658 12.20 -32.90 -10.88
C SER A 658 13.23 -33.62 -10.03
N SER A 659 13.06 -33.57 -8.71
CA SER A 659 13.82 -34.39 -7.76
C SER A 659 13.59 -35.89 -7.98
N ASN A 660 12.43 -36.28 -8.53
CA ASN A 660 12.08 -37.66 -8.86
C ASN A 660 11.75 -37.80 -10.37
N PRO A 661 12.75 -37.85 -11.25
CA PRO A 661 12.54 -37.97 -12.69
C PRO A 661 12.16 -39.41 -13.09
N LEU A 662 11.12 -39.54 -13.92
CA LEU A 662 10.53 -40.85 -14.29
C LEU A 662 10.77 -41.23 -15.75
N TYR A 663 10.97 -40.26 -16.65
CA TYR A 663 11.03 -40.50 -18.09
C TYR A 663 12.47 -40.60 -18.58
N ASP A 664 12.77 -41.63 -19.37
CA ASP A 664 14.09 -41.80 -20.00
C ASP A 664 14.35 -40.72 -21.06
N SER A 665 15.54 -40.15 -21.06
CA SER A 665 15.99 -39.12 -22.02
C SER A 665 17.39 -39.40 -22.56
N THR A 666 17.80 -40.67 -22.57
CA THR A 666 19.16 -41.07 -22.97
C THR A 666 19.47 -40.74 -24.43
N HIS A 667 18.46 -40.81 -25.31
CA HIS A 667 18.59 -40.45 -26.73
C HIS A 667 18.82 -38.95 -26.99
N LEU A 668 18.61 -38.10 -26.00
CA LEU A 668 18.86 -36.65 -26.07
C LEU A 668 20.26 -36.26 -25.57
N ILE A 669 21.01 -37.20 -24.99
CA ILE A 669 22.34 -36.92 -24.44
C ILE A 669 23.29 -36.48 -25.57
N GLY A 670 24.06 -35.43 -25.31
CA GLY A 670 24.98 -34.83 -26.27
C GLY A 670 24.35 -33.81 -27.21
N CYS A 671 23.02 -33.75 -27.32
CA CYS A 671 22.35 -32.72 -28.12
C CYS A 671 22.62 -31.32 -27.54
N PRO A 672 22.73 -30.26 -28.39
CA PRO A 672 22.87 -28.89 -27.92
C PRO A 672 21.71 -28.50 -27.00
N PHE A 673 22.02 -27.95 -25.84
CA PHE A 673 21.07 -27.51 -24.82
C PHE A 673 21.36 -26.07 -24.41
N ILE A 674 20.38 -25.20 -24.57
CA ILE A 674 20.48 -23.79 -24.20
C ILE A 674 19.96 -23.52 -22.79
N ASP A 675 20.77 -22.86 -21.99
CA ASP A 675 20.32 -22.27 -20.74
C ASP A 675 19.33 -21.12 -21.00
N SER A 676 18.37 -20.94 -20.10
CA SER A 676 17.31 -19.92 -20.26
C SER A 676 17.86 -18.49 -20.40
N TYR A 677 19.02 -18.20 -19.83
CA TYR A 677 19.68 -16.91 -19.96
C TYR A 677 20.43 -16.73 -21.29
N GLY A 678 20.61 -17.81 -22.06
CA GLY A 678 21.15 -17.77 -23.42
C GLY A 678 20.18 -17.21 -24.45
N VAL A 679 18.87 -17.25 -24.19
CA VAL A 679 17.83 -16.66 -25.05
C VAL A 679 17.63 -15.19 -24.70
N ASN A 680 18.07 -14.31 -25.60
CA ASN A 680 17.91 -12.85 -25.51
C ASN A 680 17.09 -12.34 -26.70
N SER A 681 16.66 -11.07 -26.65
CA SER A 681 15.90 -10.46 -27.75
C SER A 681 16.74 -10.46 -29.03
N PHE A 682 16.26 -11.19 -30.05
CA PHE A 682 16.89 -11.38 -31.36
C PHE A 682 18.31 -11.98 -31.31
N PHE A 683 18.68 -12.64 -30.22
CA PHE A 683 20.03 -13.19 -30.06
C PHE A 683 20.07 -14.47 -29.21
N ILE A 684 20.82 -15.46 -29.69
CA ILE A 684 21.20 -16.67 -28.96
C ILE A 684 22.65 -16.50 -28.52
N ASP A 685 22.93 -16.54 -27.21
CA ASP A 685 24.30 -16.50 -26.68
C ASP A 685 24.98 -17.89 -26.82
N PRO A 686 25.98 -18.03 -27.71
CA PRO A 686 26.63 -19.32 -27.93
C PRO A 686 27.36 -19.85 -26.70
N SER A 687 27.78 -18.97 -25.77
CA SER A 687 28.48 -19.38 -24.54
C SER A 687 27.58 -20.06 -23.51
N LYS A 688 26.26 -20.04 -23.73
CA LYS A 688 25.25 -20.64 -22.86
C LYS A 688 24.65 -21.92 -23.44
N ILE A 689 25.29 -22.47 -24.48
CA ILE A 689 24.95 -23.74 -25.09
C ILE A 689 25.94 -24.79 -24.58
N SER A 690 25.41 -25.84 -23.97
CA SER A 690 26.18 -26.99 -23.51
C SER A 690 25.56 -28.28 -24.05
N PRO A 691 26.28 -29.41 -24.04
CA PRO A 691 25.67 -30.72 -24.28
C PRO A 691 24.60 -31.03 -23.23
N PHE A 692 23.52 -31.71 -23.61
CA PHE A 692 22.56 -32.28 -22.67
C PHE A 692 23.13 -33.54 -22.01
N GLU A 693 22.99 -33.68 -20.70
CA GLU A 693 23.69 -34.76 -19.94
C GLU A 693 22.75 -35.64 -19.11
N ARG A 694 21.44 -35.35 -19.06
CA ARG A 694 20.51 -36.05 -18.15
C ARG A 694 19.95 -37.30 -18.83
N SER A 695 20.12 -38.45 -18.17
CA SER A 695 19.51 -39.71 -18.62
C SER A 695 18.01 -39.83 -18.29
N LYS A 696 17.49 -39.02 -17.34
CA LYS A 696 16.07 -38.97 -17.01
C LYS A 696 15.56 -37.56 -16.76
N VAL A 697 14.28 -37.32 -17.06
CA VAL A 697 13.57 -36.04 -16.90
C VAL A 697 12.17 -36.23 -16.27
N HIS A 698 11.54 -35.13 -15.83
CA HIS A 698 10.21 -35.17 -15.23
C HIS A 698 9.10 -35.43 -16.25
N ARG A 699 9.22 -34.91 -17.47
CA ARG A 699 8.31 -35.15 -18.60
C ARG A 699 9.09 -35.03 -19.91
N LEU A 700 8.92 -36.01 -20.79
CA LEU A 700 9.30 -35.86 -22.20
C LEU A 700 8.34 -34.89 -22.89
N ARG A 701 8.88 -34.05 -23.76
CA ARG A 701 8.14 -33.09 -24.59
C ARG A 701 8.13 -33.58 -26.03
N ASP A 702 7.23 -33.01 -26.83
CA ASP A 702 7.24 -33.22 -28.28
C ASP A 702 8.57 -32.74 -28.86
N GLU A 703 9.35 -33.64 -29.45
CA GLU A 703 10.68 -33.32 -29.95
C GLU A 703 10.68 -32.33 -31.11
N ARG A 704 9.56 -32.20 -31.82
CA ARG A 704 9.38 -31.21 -32.90
C ARG A 704 9.57 -29.78 -32.37
N LEU A 705 9.28 -29.54 -31.08
CA LEU A 705 9.49 -28.25 -30.42
C LEU A 705 10.96 -27.82 -30.37
N PHE A 706 11.91 -28.74 -30.56
CA PHE A 706 13.35 -28.49 -30.52
C PHE A 706 13.99 -28.41 -31.91
N LYS A 707 13.19 -28.52 -32.98
CA LYS A 707 13.66 -28.56 -34.36
C LYS A 707 13.57 -27.20 -35.05
N SER A 708 14.64 -26.78 -35.71
CA SER A 708 14.68 -25.52 -36.46
C SER A 708 13.80 -25.53 -37.73
N PRO A 709 13.35 -24.36 -38.22
CA PRO A 709 13.33 -23.07 -37.54
C PRO A 709 12.19 -22.97 -36.52
N MET A 710 12.40 -22.20 -35.45
CA MET A 710 11.42 -21.99 -34.36
C MET A 710 11.66 -20.68 -33.63
N LEU A 711 10.61 -20.05 -33.10
CA LEU A 711 10.73 -18.90 -32.21
C LEU A 711 10.82 -19.36 -30.77
N LEU A 712 11.92 -19.02 -30.10
CA LEU A 712 12.12 -19.27 -28.68
C LEU A 712 11.74 -18.02 -27.89
N ILE A 713 10.89 -18.18 -26.87
CA ILE A 713 10.37 -17.11 -26.02
C ILE A 713 10.65 -17.47 -24.57
N ARG A 714 11.40 -16.62 -23.87
CA ARG A 714 11.68 -16.78 -22.45
C ARG A 714 10.46 -16.37 -21.60
N GLU A 715 10.29 -17.01 -20.44
CA GLU A 715 9.28 -16.60 -19.45
C GLU A 715 9.59 -15.20 -18.86
N GLY A 716 10.85 -14.97 -18.51
CA GLY A 716 11.34 -13.68 -18.04
C GLY A 716 11.42 -12.63 -19.16
N ILE A 717 11.07 -11.39 -18.84
CA ILE A 717 11.09 -10.26 -19.77
C ILE A 717 12.38 -9.44 -19.65
N ASP A 718 12.57 -8.51 -20.58
CA ASP A 718 13.56 -7.44 -20.47
C ASP A 718 13.06 -6.39 -19.47
N LEU A 719 13.77 -6.19 -18.36
CA LEU A 719 13.38 -5.25 -17.31
C LEU A 719 13.80 -3.79 -17.57
N GLN A 720 14.45 -3.48 -18.69
CA GLN A 720 14.71 -2.11 -19.10
C GLN A 720 13.62 -1.61 -20.07
N LYS A 721 13.22 -2.49 -20.99
CA LYS A 721 12.23 -2.18 -22.03
C LYS A 721 10.82 -2.68 -21.71
N LEU A 722 10.68 -3.58 -20.74
CA LEU A 722 9.44 -4.30 -20.43
C LEU A 722 8.92 -5.17 -21.60
N THR A 723 9.83 -5.68 -22.44
CA THR A 723 9.53 -6.48 -23.64
C THR A 723 9.86 -7.94 -23.47
N ALA A 724 9.32 -8.83 -24.31
CA ALA A 724 9.71 -10.24 -24.27
C ALA A 724 11.18 -10.42 -24.70
N LYS A 725 11.83 -11.45 -24.15
CA LYS A 725 13.10 -11.96 -24.66
C LYS A 725 12.81 -13.14 -25.57
N CYS A 726 12.88 -12.90 -26.88
CA CYS A 726 12.62 -13.92 -27.88
C CYS A 726 13.57 -13.83 -29.07
N THR A 727 13.85 -14.97 -29.69
CA THR A 727 14.76 -15.09 -30.84
C THR A 727 14.39 -16.26 -31.72
N ILE A 728 14.72 -16.19 -33.00
CA ILE A 728 14.48 -17.28 -33.94
C ILE A 728 15.71 -18.19 -33.95
N SER A 729 15.51 -19.45 -33.56
CA SER A 729 16.56 -20.45 -33.67
C SER A 729 16.61 -21.02 -35.09
N LYS A 730 17.77 -20.86 -35.74
CA LYS A 730 18.10 -21.44 -37.05
C LYS A 730 18.83 -22.79 -36.92
N GLN A 731 18.94 -23.32 -35.69
CA GLN A 731 19.55 -24.61 -35.38
C GLN A 731 18.66 -25.43 -34.42
N ASP A 732 18.80 -26.75 -34.46
CA ASP A 732 18.16 -27.66 -33.51
C ASP A 732 18.77 -27.46 -32.12
N ILE A 733 17.94 -27.26 -31.10
CA ILE A 733 18.42 -26.99 -29.75
C ILE A 733 17.37 -27.35 -28.68
N LEU A 734 17.82 -28.03 -27.63
CA LEU A 734 17.02 -28.38 -26.46
C LEU A 734 16.98 -27.22 -25.45
N PHE A 735 15.89 -27.09 -24.70
CA PHE A 735 15.72 -26.03 -23.69
C PHE A 735 14.83 -26.48 -22.52
N LYS A 736 14.86 -25.73 -21.41
CA LYS A 736 14.00 -25.93 -20.23
C LYS A 736 12.59 -25.36 -20.41
N ASP A 737 11.68 -25.71 -19.51
CA ASP A 737 10.30 -25.24 -19.50
C ASP A 737 10.09 -23.74 -19.21
N SER A 738 11.15 -23.05 -18.77
CA SER A 738 11.26 -21.58 -18.73
C SER A 738 11.37 -20.92 -20.11
N ILE A 739 11.51 -21.71 -21.19
CA ILE A 739 11.42 -21.29 -22.59
C ILE A 739 10.23 -21.98 -23.25
N THR A 740 9.46 -21.20 -24.00
CA THR A 740 8.40 -21.68 -24.90
C THR A 740 8.88 -21.58 -26.33
N SER A 741 8.61 -22.61 -27.12
CA SER A 741 8.86 -22.64 -28.56
C SER A 741 7.55 -22.52 -29.32
N ILE A 742 7.56 -21.69 -30.38
CA ILE A 742 6.57 -21.69 -31.43
C ILE A 742 7.27 -22.25 -32.68
N LYS A 743 6.99 -23.52 -32.95
CA LYS A 743 7.57 -24.27 -34.07
C LYS A 743 6.66 -24.13 -35.29
N ILE A 744 7.24 -23.75 -36.43
CA ILE A 744 6.54 -23.83 -37.73
C ILE A 744 6.68 -25.23 -38.32
N LEU A 745 5.61 -25.72 -38.95
CA LEU A 745 5.59 -27.01 -39.65
C LEU A 745 5.94 -26.89 -41.13
N ASN A 746 5.71 -25.72 -41.74
CA ASN A 746 6.06 -25.44 -43.13
C ASN A 746 6.89 -24.16 -43.24
N VAL A 747 7.90 -24.15 -44.12
CA VAL A 747 8.81 -23.01 -44.33
C VAL A 747 8.06 -21.76 -44.81
N ARG A 748 6.93 -21.92 -45.52
CA ARG A 748 6.08 -20.80 -45.97
C ARG A 748 5.51 -19.96 -44.83
N ASP A 749 5.41 -20.52 -43.62
CA ASP A 749 4.83 -19.86 -42.46
C ASP A 749 5.89 -19.12 -41.61
N ILE A 750 7.15 -19.03 -42.10
CA ILE A 750 8.26 -18.44 -41.36
C ILE A 750 8.05 -16.94 -41.04
N ASP A 751 7.37 -16.20 -41.92
CA ASP A 751 7.12 -14.78 -41.70
C ASP A 751 6.24 -14.54 -40.46
N ALA A 752 5.37 -15.50 -40.11
CA ALA A 752 4.54 -15.41 -38.91
C ALA A 752 5.38 -15.36 -37.62
N ILE A 753 6.44 -16.17 -37.52
CA ILE A 753 7.30 -16.16 -36.33
C ILE A 753 8.20 -14.91 -36.28
N TYR A 754 8.57 -14.33 -37.42
CA TYR A 754 9.24 -13.02 -37.49
C TYR A 754 8.29 -11.89 -37.02
N ASN A 755 7.06 -11.87 -37.54
CA ASN A 755 6.03 -10.91 -37.13
C ASN A 755 5.74 -11.00 -35.62
N ILE A 756 5.57 -12.22 -35.08
CA ILE A 756 5.37 -12.44 -33.63
C ILE A 756 6.58 -11.93 -32.83
N ALA A 757 7.82 -12.24 -33.26
CA ALA A 757 9.03 -11.77 -32.57
C ALA A 757 9.13 -10.23 -32.53
N ALA A 758 8.77 -9.55 -33.63
CA ALA A 758 8.69 -8.09 -33.69
C ALA A 758 7.65 -7.52 -32.71
N ILE A 759 6.43 -8.07 -32.73
CA ILE A 759 5.34 -7.60 -31.86
C ILE A 759 5.72 -7.78 -30.39
N LEU A 760 6.25 -8.94 -29.99
CA LEU A 760 6.66 -9.22 -28.62
C LEU A 760 7.84 -8.36 -28.13
N SER A 761 8.58 -7.74 -29.05
CA SER A 761 9.71 -6.86 -28.77
C SER A 761 9.39 -5.36 -28.96
N SER A 762 8.11 -5.02 -29.12
CA SER A 762 7.65 -3.67 -29.45
C SER A 762 7.20 -2.86 -28.23
N SER A 763 7.10 -1.55 -28.43
CA SER A 763 6.45 -0.59 -27.52
C SER A 763 4.98 -0.95 -27.22
N LEU A 764 4.24 -1.45 -28.21
CA LEU A 764 2.88 -1.95 -28.06
C LEU A 764 2.81 -3.12 -27.07
N PHE A 765 3.77 -4.04 -27.11
CA PHE A 765 3.85 -5.12 -26.12
C PHE A 765 4.03 -4.57 -24.71
N ALA A 766 4.96 -3.63 -24.52
CA ALA A 766 5.19 -3.03 -23.20
C ALA A 766 3.95 -2.28 -22.70
N TYR A 767 3.25 -1.52 -23.57
CA TYR A 767 1.96 -0.89 -23.25
C TYR A 767 0.90 -1.91 -22.83
N TYR A 768 0.72 -2.97 -23.63
CA TYR A 768 -0.26 -4.02 -23.36
C TYR A 768 0.07 -4.77 -22.07
N ALA A 769 1.36 -5.01 -21.82
CA ALA A 769 1.89 -5.67 -20.64
C ALA A 769 1.59 -4.88 -19.35
N ILE A 770 1.84 -3.57 -19.35
CA ILE A 770 1.52 -2.68 -18.22
C ILE A 770 0.03 -2.74 -17.88
N ASN A 771 -0.83 -2.75 -18.90
CA ASN A 771 -2.27 -2.63 -18.72
C ASN A 771 -3.01 -3.96 -18.49
N THR A 772 -2.48 -5.10 -18.92
CA THR A 772 -3.24 -6.37 -18.89
C THR A 772 -2.52 -7.53 -18.18
N PHE A 773 -1.19 -7.47 -17.98
CA PHE A 773 -0.48 -8.61 -17.41
C PHE A 773 -0.58 -8.61 -15.89
N VAL A 774 -1.26 -9.63 -15.35
CA VAL A 774 -1.48 -9.92 -13.92
C VAL A 774 -0.27 -9.64 -13.01
N SER A 775 0.95 -9.90 -13.46
CA SER A 775 2.14 -9.83 -12.60
C SER A 775 2.93 -8.52 -12.72
N ILE A 776 2.83 -7.82 -13.85
CA ILE A 776 3.63 -6.62 -14.15
C ILE A 776 3.08 -5.40 -13.43
N GLY A 777 3.95 -4.72 -12.68
CA GLY A 777 3.57 -3.59 -11.83
C GLY A 777 2.74 -3.98 -10.62
N ILE A 778 2.75 -5.27 -10.27
CA ILE A 778 1.91 -5.86 -9.25
C ILE A 778 2.71 -6.72 -8.27
N GLU A 779 3.39 -7.76 -8.72
CA GLU A 779 4.14 -8.70 -7.85
C GLU A 779 5.54 -8.93 -8.38
N ARG A 780 5.62 -9.46 -9.60
CA ARG A 780 6.88 -9.86 -10.25
C ARG A 780 6.78 -9.54 -11.74
N GLU A 781 7.87 -9.04 -12.29
CA GLU A 781 7.97 -8.59 -13.67
C GLU A 781 8.24 -9.80 -14.58
N ARG A 782 7.21 -10.64 -14.73
CA ARG A 782 7.20 -11.82 -15.60
C ARG A 782 6.02 -11.77 -16.55
N ALA A 783 6.14 -12.47 -17.67
CA ALA A 783 5.07 -12.61 -18.63
C ALA A 783 4.70 -14.09 -18.80
N LYS A 784 3.47 -14.44 -18.45
CA LYS A 784 2.92 -15.78 -18.69
C LYS A 784 2.38 -15.88 -20.13
N ASN A 785 2.43 -17.06 -20.75
CA ASN A 785 2.09 -17.25 -22.17
C ASN A 785 0.66 -16.81 -22.50
N TYR A 786 -0.32 -17.14 -21.64
CA TYR A 786 -1.71 -16.75 -21.85
C TYR A 786 -1.93 -15.22 -21.86
N ASN A 787 -0.99 -14.44 -21.33
CA ASN A 787 -1.03 -12.99 -21.43
C ASN A 787 -0.40 -12.49 -22.75
N LYS A 788 0.74 -13.06 -23.14
CA LYS A 788 1.51 -12.65 -24.33
C LYS A 788 0.74 -12.86 -25.64
N TYR A 789 -0.03 -13.93 -25.73
CA TYR A 789 -0.68 -14.32 -26.99
C TYR A 789 -2.06 -13.68 -27.19
N ASN A 790 -2.55 -12.89 -26.22
CA ASN A 790 -3.74 -12.06 -26.39
C ASN A 790 -3.46 -10.73 -27.10
N LEU A 791 -2.23 -10.47 -27.54
CA LEU A 791 -1.94 -9.31 -28.38
C LEU A 791 -2.44 -9.53 -29.83
N PRO A 792 -2.80 -8.44 -30.54
CA PRO A 792 -3.07 -8.49 -31.98
C PRO A 792 -1.91 -9.08 -32.77
N TYR A 793 -2.21 -10.00 -33.69
CA TYR A 793 -1.29 -10.41 -34.73
C TYR A 793 -1.37 -9.42 -35.90
N ILE A 794 -0.21 -8.95 -36.34
CA ILE A 794 -0.08 -7.98 -37.43
C ILE A 794 0.90 -8.54 -38.45
N ASP A 795 0.50 -8.54 -39.72
CA ASP A 795 1.42 -8.85 -40.80
C ASP A 795 2.25 -7.62 -41.19
N LEU A 796 3.55 -7.67 -40.89
CA LEU A 796 4.44 -6.51 -40.93
C LEU A 796 5.40 -6.53 -42.13
N ASN A 797 5.66 -7.70 -42.74
CA ASN A 797 6.72 -7.87 -43.76
C ASN A 797 8.08 -7.29 -43.32
N ILE A 798 8.55 -7.69 -42.14
CA ILE A 798 9.72 -7.11 -41.43
C ILE A 798 10.92 -8.06 -41.29
N LYS A 799 10.88 -9.23 -41.94
CA LYS A 799 11.94 -10.26 -41.84
C LYS A 799 13.34 -9.69 -42.05
N ASN A 800 13.55 -8.95 -43.14
CA ASN A 800 14.86 -8.35 -43.47
C ASN A 800 15.35 -7.40 -42.37
N ARG A 801 14.45 -6.67 -41.71
CA ARG A 801 14.82 -5.76 -40.60
C ARG A 801 15.24 -6.53 -39.36
N ILE A 802 14.53 -7.63 -39.04
CA ILE A 802 14.95 -8.50 -37.94
C ILE A 802 16.30 -9.13 -38.23
N GLU A 803 16.55 -9.58 -39.46
CA GLU A 803 17.85 -10.16 -39.83
C GLU A 803 19.01 -9.16 -39.64
N VAL A 804 18.79 -7.87 -39.95
CA VAL A 804 19.76 -6.79 -39.63
C VAL A 804 19.99 -6.65 -38.13
N ILE A 805 18.92 -6.73 -37.32
CA ILE A 805 19.03 -6.68 -35.84
C ILE A 805 19.81 -7.90 -35.31
N GLU A 806 19.48 -9.10 -35.79
CA GLU A 806 20.16 -10.36 -35.43
C GLU A 806 21.65 -10.26 -35.74
N GLN A 807 22.02 -9.81 -36.94
CA GLN A 807 23.40 -9.62 -37.36
C GLN A 807 24.12 -8.59 -36.48
N ALA A 808 23.52 -7.43 -36.22
CA ALA A 808 24.11 -6.40 -35.37
C ALA A 808 24.35 -6.91 -33.93
N TYR A 809 23.44 -7.73 -33.38
CA TYR A 809 23.65 -8.37 -32.08
C TYR A 809 24.82 -9.37 -32.07
N GLN A 810 24.95 -10.18 -33.14
CA GLN A 810 26.07 -11.12 -33.29
C GLN A 810 27.41 -10.40 -33.40
N GLU A 811 27.52 -9.37 -34.24
CA GLU A 811 28.74 -8.57 -34.39
C GLU A 811 29.13 -7.87 -33.08
N ARG A 812 28.13 -7.34 -32.34
CA ARG A 812 28.35 -6.71 -31.04
C ARG A 812 28.85 -7.71 -30.00
N TYR A 813 28.36 -8.95 -30.04
CA TYR A 813 28.83 -10.01 -29.15
C TYR A 813 30.30 -10.34 -29.41
N SER A 814 30.68 -10.50 -30.69
CA SER A 814 32.07 -10.76 -31.08
C SER A 814 32.99 -9.61 -30.67
N ALA A 815 32.61 -8.37 -30.95
CA ALA A 815 33.41 -7.18 -30.58
C ALA A 815 33.65 -7.05 -29.07
N LYS A 816 32.68 -7.44 -28.22
CA LYS A 816 32.84 -7.40 -26.76
C LYS A 816 33.80 -8.46 -26.20
N LYS A 817 34.11 -9.51 -26.97
CA LYS A 817 35.03 -10.58 -26.59
C LYS A 817 36.47 -10.34 -27.06
N GLU A 818 36.70 -9.34 -27.91
CA GLU A 818 38.04 -8.93 -28.31
C GLU A 818 38.82 -8.38 -27.11
N VAL A 819 40.14 -8.59 -27.10
CA VAL A 819 41.03 -8.17 -26.00
C VAL A 819 41.03 -6.64 -25.83
N LEU A 820 40.86 -5.91 -26.94
CA LEU A 820 40.67 -4.47 -26.98
C LEU A 820 39.26 -4.19 -27.53
N GLN A 821 38.37 -3.68 -26.69
CA GLN A 821 37.00 -3.39 -27.10
C GLN A 821 36.93 -2.10 -27.93
N ASP A 822 36.37 -2.19 -29.14
CA ASP A 822 36.07 -1.01 -29.96
C ASP A 822 34.72 -0.41 -29.56
N ASP A 823 34.76 0.51 -28.59
CA ASP A 823 33.57 1.20 -28.09
C ASP A 823 32.83 1.98 -29.18
N LYS A 824 33.53 2.50 -30.20
CA LYS A 824 32.89 3.22 -31.31
C LYS A 824 32.06 2.26 -32.15
N LYS A 825 32.61 1.10 -32.51
CA LYS A 825 31.88 0.04 -33.23
C LYS A 825 30.71 -0.48 -32.42
N ILE A 826 30.88 -0.73 -31.12
CA ILE A 826 29.81 -1.19 -30.23
C ILE A 826 28.68 -0.16 -30.17
N ASN A 827 29.00 1.13 -30.05
CA ASN A 827 28.00 2.20 -30.04
C ASN A 827 27.27 2.34 -31.38
N ALA A 828 27.98 2.23 -32.50
CA ALA A 828 27.36 2.22 -33.83
C ALA A 828 26.37 1.06 -33.99
N LEU A 829 26.73 -0.15 -33.56
CA LEU A 829 25.84 -1.31 -33.58
C LEU A 829 24.60 -1.12 -32.68
N ASN A 830 24.77 -0.56 -31.48
CA ASN A 830 23.65 -0.24 -30.59
C ASN A 830 22.68 0.77 -31.26
N ASN A 831 23.21 1.78 -31.94
CA ASN A 831 22.40 2.76 -32.67
C ASN A 831 21.63 2.13 -33.84
N THR A 832 22.26 1.22 -34.60
CA THR A 832 21.60 0.46 -35.66
C THR A 832 20.42 -0.36 -35.11
N ILE A 833 20.65 -1.09 -34.02
CA ILE A 833 19.60 -1.90 -33.36
C ILE A 833 18.44 -1.00 -32.92
N LEU A 834 18.73 0.12 -32.26
CA LEU A 834 17.71 1.05 -31.80
C LEU A 834 16.91 1.66 -32.97
N SER A 835 17.61 2.06 -34.04
CA SER A 835 17.00 2.60 -35.26
C SER A 835 16.03 1.59 -35.91
N GLU A 836 16.44 0.33 -36.09
CA GLU A 836 15.57 -0.68 -36.70
C GLU A 836 14.37 -1.04 -35.82
N LEU A 837 14.55 -1.11 -34.48
CA LEU A 837 13.43 -1.29 -33.56
C LEU A 837 12.42 -0.13 -33.63
N ASN A 838 12.90 1.11 -33.74
CA ASN A 838 12.02 2.28 -33.90
C ASN A 838 11.24 2.23 -35.23
N LYS A 839 11.87 1.77 -36.31
CA LYS A 839 11.18 1.55 -37.60
C LYS A 839 10.11 0.47 -37.49
N ILE A 840 10.40 -0.64 -36.78
CA ILE A 840 9.41 -1.70 -36.52
C ILE A 840 8.21 -1.14 -35.73
N ASN A 841 8.45 -0.37 -34.67
CA ASN A 841 7.36 0.28 -33.91
C ASN A 841 6.51 1.18 -34.80
N LYS A 842 7.13 1.98 -35.68
CA LYS A 842 6.40 2.83 -36.63
C LYS A 842 5.51 2.01 -37.57
N VAL A 843 6.05 0.92 -38.14
CA VAL A 843 5.26 0.02 -39.01
C VAL A 843 4.07 -0.58 -38.27
N ILE A 844 4.26 -0.98 -37.01
CA ILE A 844 3.18 -1.49 -36.15
C ILE A 844 2.10 -0.41 -35.95
N TYR A 845 2.50 0.82 -35.61
CA TYR A 845 1.56 1.92 -35.38
C TYR A 845 0.78 2.30 -36.64
N ASP A 846 1.47 2.38 -37.78
CA ASP A 846 0.86 2.69 -39.07
C ASP A 846 -0.16 1.60 -39.47
N LYS A 847 0.16 0.32 -39.24
CA LYS A 847 -0.74 -0.82 -39.52
C LYS A 847 -1.97 -0.85 -38.61
N LEU A 848 -1.83 -0.43 -37.35
CA LEU A 848 -2.93 -0.33 -36.39
C LEU A 848 -3.73 0.98 -36.51
N GLN A 849 -3.28 1.89 -37.37
CA GLN A 849 -3.87 3.22 -37.58
C GLN A 849 -4.05 3.98 -36.26
N LEU A 850 -2.99 4.01 -35.44
CA LEU A 850 -3.06 4.66 -34.14
C LEU A 850 -3.34 6.16 -34.28
N ASN A 851 -4.31 6.65 -33.51
CA ASN A 851 -4.59 8.09 -33.44
C ASN A 851 -3.77 8.79 -32.34
N ASP A 852 -3.81 10.12 -32.33
CA ASP A 852 -3.05 10.94 -31.37
C ASP A 852 -3.33 10.63 -29.90
N ILE A 853 -4.54 10.19 -29.55
CA ILE A 853 -4.89 9.80 -28.18
C ILE A 853 -4.18 8.50 -27.85
N GLU A 854 -4.29 7.50 -28.71
CA GLU A 854 -3.69 6.17 -28.53
C GLU A 854 -2.15 6.24 -28.47
N THR A 855 -1.54 7.06 -29.33
CA THR A 855 -0.10 7.33 -29.27
C THR A 855 0.29 7.96 -27.92
N ALA A 856 -0.45 8.98 -27.47
CA ALA A 856 -0.19 9.62 -26.17
C ALA A 856 -0.34 8.64 -24.99
N LEU A 857 -1.30 7.71 -25.05
CA LEU A 857 -1.48 6.67 -24.03
C LEU A 857 -0.29 5.71 -23.98
N ILE A 858 0.24 5.29 -25.14
CA ILE A 858 1.44 4.45 -25.21
C ILE A 858 2.64 5.20 -24.62
N GLU A 859 2.86 6.45 -25.03
CA GLU A 859 3.95 7.28 -24.51
C GLU A 859 3.87 7.43 -22.99
N TYR A 860 2.70 7.78 -22.45
CA TYR A 860 2.51 7.90 -21.01
C TYR A 860 2.79 6.58 -20.27
N ALA A 861 2.35 5.44 -20.81
CA ALA A 861 2.64 4.15 -20.22
C ALA A 861 4.15 3.86 -20.19
N LEU A 862 4.89 4.19 -21.25
CA LEU A 862 6.31 3.89 -21.37
C LEU A 862 7.23 4.87 -20.65
N ASP A 863 6.84 6.14 -20.53
CA ASP A 863 7.62 7.19 -19.87
C ASP A 863 7.34 7.26 -18.37
N ILE A 864 6.08 7.10 -17.97
CA ILE A 864 5.64 7.29 -16.59
C ILE A 864 5.38 5.95 -15.90
N ASN A 865 4.42 5.17 -16.39
CA ASN A 865 4.00 3.95 -15.69
C ASN A 865 5.14 2.91 -15.63
N LYS A 866 5.86 2.70 -16.73
CA LYS A 866 7.03 1.81 -16.79
C LYS A 866 8.09 2.25 -15.77
N THR A 867 8.40 3.54 -15.69
CA THR A 867 9.40 4.08 -14.76
C THR A 867 8.97 3.87 -13.31
N PHE A 868 7.69 4.00 -12.96
CA PHE A 868 7.21 3.62 -11.63
C PHE A 868 7.34 2.12 -11.34
N ILE A 869 7.12 1.27 -12.34
CA ILE A 869 7.13 -0.18 -12.19
C ILE A 869 8.55 -0.75 -12.02
N ILE A 870 9.49 -0.34 -12.90
CA ILE A 870 10.85 -0.92 -13.02
C ILE A 870 12.00 0.09 -12.87
N GLY A 871 11.72 1.40 -12.82
CA GLY A 871 12.77 2.41 -12.71
C GLY A 871 13.50 2.37 -11.38
N ASN A 872 14.77 2.76 -11.38
CA ASN A 872 15.54 2.96 -10.14
C ASN A 872 15.07 4.24 -9.41
N ASP A 873 15.58 4.48 -8.20
CA ASP A 873 15.12 5.60 -7.37
C ASP A 873 15.45 6.96 -7.99
N GLU A 874 16.58 7.11 -8.70
CA GLU A 874 16.90 8.34 -9.43
C GLU A 874 15.93 8.58 -10.60
N GLU A 875 15.62 7.55 -11.37
CA GLU A 875 14.68 7.62 -12.49
C GLU A 875 13.26 7.97 -12.01
N LYS A 876 12.82 7.35 -10.91
CA LYS A 876 11.54 7.68 -10.26
C LYS A 876 11.55 9.11 -9.74
N ALA A 877 12.63 9.55 -9.09
CA ALA A 877 12.76 10.92 -8.59
C ALA A 877 12.61 11.96 -9.72
N ARG A 878 13.14 11.66 -10.93
CA ARG A 878 13.00 12.53 -12.11
C ARG A 878 11.55 12.76 -12.55
N LEU A 879 10.62 11.86 -12.23
CA LEU A 879 9.19 12.04 -12.53
C LEU A 879 8.54 13.14 -11.69
N PHE A 880 9.13 13.45 -10.53
CA PHE A 880 8.68 14.49 -9.61
C PHE A 880 9.42 15.82 -9.81
N LEU A 881 10.40 15.87 -10.71
CA LEU A 881 11.10 17.12 -11.01
C LEU A 881 10.15 18.13 -11.69
N PRO A 882 10.33 19.42 -11.38
CA PRO A 882 9.55 20.47 -12.00
C PRO A 882 9.89 20.63 -13.47
N LEU A 883 8.85 20.87 -14.26
CA LEU A 883 8.98 21.38 -15.62
C LEU A 883 9.65 22.75 -15.58
N LYS A 884 10.38 23.07 -16.65
CA LYS A 884 11.00 24.38 -16.80
C LYS A 884 9.95 25.42 -17.21
N TYR A 885 10.30 26.69 -17.10
CA TYR A 885 9.49 27.74 -17.73
C TYR A 885 9.53 27.54 -19.25
N ASP A 886 8.36 27.64 -19.89
CA ASP A 886 8.17 27.37 -21.32
C ASP A 886 8.52 25.93 -21.76
N ASP A 887 8.21 24.95 -20.92
CA ASP A 887 8.43 23.54 -21.21
C ASP A 887 7.44 23.02 -22.28
N ILE A 888 7.96 22.26 -23.25
CA ILE A 888 7.18 21.73 -24.37
C ILE A 888 6.05 20.82 -23.93
N ILE A 889 6.25 20.03 -22.87
CA ILE A 889 5.23 19.09 -22.36
C ILE A 889 3.98 19.86 -21.92
N LEU A 890 4.18 20.98 -21.21
CA LEU A 890 3.06 21.79 -20.76
C LEU A 890 2.37 22.52 -21.92
N ASN A 891 3.13 23.01 -22.89
CA ASN A 891 2.57 23.64 -24.09
C ASN A 891 1.71 22.64 -24.90
N GLU A 892 2.15 21.40 -25.06
CA GLU A 892 1.36 20.33 -25.72
C GLU A 892 0.08 20.01 -24.94
N TYR A 893 0.17 19.90 -23.62
CA TYR A 893 -1.01 19.70 -22.75
C TYR A 893 -2.04 20.83 -22.90
N VAL A 894 -1.60 22.09 -22.82
CA VAL A 894 -2.50 23.25 -22.91
C VAL A 894 -3.08 23.41 -24.32
N SER A 895 -2.31 23.05 -25.34
CA SER A 895 -2.77 23.07 -26.73
C SER A 895 -3.99 22.19 -26.96
N LEU A 896 -4.16 21.08 -26.23
CA LEU A 896 -5.37 20.24 -26.33
C LEU A 896 -6.64 21.01 -25.95
N PHE A 897 -6.57 21.83 -24.91
CA PHE A 897 -7.69 22.68 -24.50
C PHE A 897 -7.97 23.76 -25.54
N ILE A 898 -6.92 24.40 -26.07
CA ILE A 898 -7.08 25.40 -27.14
C ILE A 898 -7.76 24.75 -28.36
N GLN A 899 -7.30 23.59 -28.81
CA GLN A 899 -7.87 22.88 -29.95
C GLN A 899 -9.34 22.50 -29.73
N GLN A 900 -9.69 22.05 -28.52
CA GLN A 900 -11.06 21.62 -28.20
C GLN A 900 -12.05 22.78 -28.08
N PHE A 901 -11.63 23.90 -27.47
CA PHE A 901 -12.54 24.95 -27.01
C PHE A 901 -12.46 26.23 -27.82
N LYS A 902 -11.32 26.58 -28.43
CA LYS A 902 -11.12 27.90 -29.08
C LYS A 902 -12.11 28.15 -30.22
N SER A 903 -12.32 27.17 -31.10
CA SER A 903 -13.27 27.29 -32.22
C SER A 903 -14.73 27.41 -31.76
N LYS A 904 -15.06 26.87 -30.59
CA LYS A 904 -16.41 26.88 -30.01
C LYS A 904 -16.70 28.12 -29.17
N LEU A 905 -15.67 28.69 -28.55
CA LEU A 905 -15.81 29.79 -27.57
C LEU A 905 -15.49 31.18 -28.15
N ASN A 906 -14.69 31.27 -29.21
CA ASN A 906 -14.39 32.56 -29.83
C ASN A 906 -15.65 33.25 -30.34
N ASP A 907 -15.73 34.57 -30.17
CA ASP A 907 -16.77 35.42 -30.75
C ASP A 907 -16.14 36.65 -31.45
N GLU A 908 -16.97 37.51 -32.04
CA GLU A 908 -16.50 38.68 -32.82
C GLU A 908 -15.66 39.67 -31.98
N ASN A 909 -15.80 39.66 -30.65
CA ASN A 909 -15.17 40.62 -29.75
C ASN A 909 -14.14 40.00 -28.81
N ARG A 910 -14.15 38.69 -28.62
CA ARG A 910 -13.33 38.00 -27.61
C ARG A 910 -12.70 36.72 -28.14
N VAL A 911 -11.49 36.45 -27.66
CA VAL A 911 -10.70 35.28 -28.01
C VAL A 911 -10.43 34.44 -26.76
N PHE A 912 -10.60 33.13 -26.89
CA PHE A 912 -10.25 32.15 -25.89
C PHE A 912 -8.74 31.91 -25.89
N ILE A 913 -8.10 32.13 -24.74
CA ILE A 913 -6.67 31.89 -24.54
C ILE A 913 -6.41 31.09 -23.25
N ALA A 914 -5.20 30.59 -23.11
CA ALA A 914 -4.69 29.99 -21.88
C ALA A 914 -3.53 30.82 -21.32
N GLU A 915 -3.64 31.20 -20.05
CA GLU A 915 -2.59 31.89 -19.30
C GLU A 915 -1.98 30.93 -18.27
N ILE A 916 -0.69 30.65 -18.40
CA ILE A 916 0.07 29.73 -17.55
C ILE A 916 0.83 30.54 -16.50
N TRP A 917 0.45 30.40 -15.24
CA TRP A 917 1.18 30.93 -14.09
C TRP A 917 2.17 29.90 -13.60
N TYR A 918 3.45 30.18 -13.82
CA TYR A 918 4.53 29.27 -13.50
C TYR A 918 5.19 29.60 -12.17
N THR A 919 5.39 28.57 -11.34
CA THR A 919 6.38 28.54 -10.27
C THR A 919 7.12 27.19 -10.30
N LYS A 920 8.25 27.09 -9.60
CA LYS A 920 9.00 25.84 -9.43
C LYS A 920 8.21 24.73 -8.71
N GLN A 921 7.08 25.04 -8.09
CA GLN A 921 6.34 24.08 -7.25
C GLN A 921 4.91 23.85 -7.70
N ILE A 922 4.25 24.86 -8.26
CA ILE A 922 2.85 24.83 -8.68
C ILE A 922 2.74 25.51 -10.05
N ILE A 923 1.93 24.92 -10.93
CA ILE A 923 1.52 25.53 -12.19
C ILE A 923 0.01 25.75 -12.12
N GLY A 924 -0.43 26.97 -12.41
CA GLY A 924 -1.83 27.29 -12.66
C GLY A 924 -2.04 27.57 -14.14
N VAL A 925 -2.98 26.90 -14.77
CA VAL A 925 -3.42 27.18 -16.15
C VAL A 925 -4.81 27.78 -16.09
N PHE A 926 -4.94 29.00 -16.59
CA PHE A 926 -6.17 29.77 -16.58
C PHE A 926 -6.68 29.97 -18.00
N PHE A 927 -7.82 29.37 -18.29
CA PHE A 927 -8.51 29.48 -19.56
C PHE A 927 -9.49 30.63 -19.49
N LYS A 928 -9.29 31.65 -20.32
CA LYS A 928 -10.00 32.93 -20.23
C LYS A 928 -10.46 33.44 -21.59
N MET A 929 -11.58 34.15 -21.58
CA MET A 929 -12.02 34.96 -22.71
C MET A 929 -11.49 36.39 -22.57
N ILE A 930 -10.61 36.82 -23.48
CA ILE A 930 -10.05 38.18 -23.48
C ILE A 930 -10.56 39.01 -24.67
N PRO A 931 -10.63 40.34 -24.57
CA PRO A 931 -10.94 41.20 -25.72
C PRO A 931 -9.96 40.97 -26.87
N ILE A 932 -10.45 40.97 -28.11
CA ILE A 932 -9.63 40.70 -29.30
C ILE A 932 -8.47 41.70 -29.48
N GLN A 933 -8.64 42.93 -29.01
CA GLN A 933 -7.61 43.97 -28.98
C GLN A 933 -6.41 43.62 -28.05
N ASP A 934 -6.63 42.78 -27.03
CA ASP A 934 -5.61 42.36 -26.07
C ASP A 934 -4.94 41.04 -26.47
N TYR A 935 -5.43 40.39 -27.54
CA TYR A 935 -4.93 39.11 -28.02
C TYR A 935 -3.52 39.26 -28.61
N LYS A 936 -2.60 38.43 -28.12
CA LYS A 936 -1.23 38.32 -28.63
C LYS A 936 -0.93 36.92 -29.17
N GLN A 937 -1.25 35.91 -28.37
CA GLN A 937 -1.01 34.50 -28.66
C GLN A 937 -1.96 33.62 -27.83
N ASP A 938 -2.11 32.37 -28.23
CA ASP A 938 -3.04 31.43 -27.58
C ASP A 938 -2.60 30.99 -26.19
N ILE A 939 -1.29 30.84 -25.98
CA ILE A 939 -0.72 30.37 -24.72
C ILE A 939 0.23 31.45 -24.20
N VAL A 940 -0.11 32.06 -23.07
CA VAL A 940 0.68 33.14 -22.45
C VAL A 940 1.31 32.62 -21.16
N TRP A 941 2.65 32.64 -21.08
CA TRP A 941 3.36 32.28 -19.86
C TRP A 941 3.63 33.49 -18.98
N VAL A 942 3.45 33.31 -17.67
CA VAL A 942 3.70 34.33 -16.64
C VAL A 942 4.52 33.71 -15.52
N ASN A 943 5.73 34.21 -15.29
CA ASN A 943 6.57 33.76 -14.18
C ASN A 943 6.11 34.40 -12.87
N LYS A 944 5.65 33.58 -11.92
CA LYS A 944 5.15 34.01 -10.60
C LYS A 944 6.06 33.55 -9.45
N GLN A 945 7.31 33.17 -9.71
CA GLN A 945 8.21 32.56 -8.70
C GLN A 945 8.35 33.37 -7.40
N ASN A 946 8.35 34.70 -7.50
CA ASN A 946 8.52 35.63 -6.38
C ASN A 946 7.24 36.41 -6.04
N ASN A 947 6.11 36.06 -6.66
CA ASN A 947 4.89 36.84 -6.58
C ASN A 947 3.86 36.12 -5.68
N THR A 948 3.45 36.78 -4.60
CA THR A 948 2.43 36.30 -3.66
C THR A 948 1.04 36.22 -4.30
N GLU A 949 0.84 36.71 -5.53
CA GLU A 949 -0.45 36.70 -6.23
C GLU A 949 -1.05 35.29 -6.42
N LEU A 950 -0.27 34.27 -6.80
CA LEU A 950 -0.78 32.90 -6.92
C LEU A 950 -1.27 32.39 -5.56
N LEU A 951 -0.51 32.66 -4.49
CA LEU A 951 -0.89 32.34 -3.12
C LEU A 951 -2.14 33.12 -2.68
N SER A 952 -2.23 34.40 -3.05
CA SER A 952 -3.39 35.25 -2.77
C SER A 952 -4.63 34.80 -3.53
N PHE A 953 -4.47 34.29 -4.76
CA PHE A 953 -5.54 33.77 -5.59
C PHE A 953 -6.06 32.44 -5.03
N ILE A 954 -5.15 31.52 -4.69
CA ILE A 954 -5.47 30.27 -3.97
C ILE A 954 -6.20 30.59 -2.65
N SER A 955 -5.74 31.62 -1.92
CA SER A 955 -6.36 32.05 -0.66
C SER A 955 -7.72 32.76 -0.85
N LYS A 956 -7.92 33.50 -1.95
CA LYS A 956 -9.17 34.23 -2.25
C LYS A 956 -10.29 33.32 -2.74
N ILE A 957 -9.96 32.23 -3.43
CA ILE A 957 -10.95 31.24 -3.92
C ILE A 957 -11.46 30.34 -2.79
N GLY A 958 -10.78 30.29 -1.63
CA GLY A 958 -11.09 29.35 -0.55
C GLY A 958 -11.60 30.00 0.73
N THR A 959 -12.89 29.85 1.01
CA THR A 959 -13.37 29.72 2.40
C THR A 959 -13.02 28.30 2.88
N GLU A 960 -11.90 28.16 3.60
CA GLU A 960 -11.34 26.95 4.25
C GLU A 960 -10.92 25.74 3.36
N LYS A 961 -9.72 25.19 3.67
CA LYS A 961 -9.15 23.87 3.26
C LYS A 961 -8.92 23.56 1.76
N ILE A 962 -8.50 24.54 0.96
CA ILE A 962 -7.98 24.26 -0.42
C ILE A 962 -6.62 23.56 -0.41
N THR A 963 -5.77 23.79 0.60
CA THR A 963 -4.46 23.13 0.72
C THR A 963 -4.60 21.62 0.85
N ASP A 964 -5.56 21.15 1.65
CA ASP A 964 -5.86 19.72 1.77
C ASP A 964 -6.29 19.16 0.40
N LYS A 965 -7.06 19.90 -0.40
CA LYS A 965 -7.43 19.48 -1.77
C LYS A 965 -6.26 19.49 -2.75
N LEU A 966 -5.45 20.56 -2.81
CA LEU A 966 -4.31 20.64 -3.73
C LEU A 966 -3.22 19.62 -3.42
N PHE A 967 -3.05 19.23 -2.16
CA PHE A 967 -1.96 18.34 -1.75
C PHE A 967 -2.41 16.89 -1.50
N VAL A 968 -3.66 16.63 -1.08
CA VAL A 968 -4.24 15.27 -1.01
C VAL A 968 -4.82 14.83 -2.36
N GLN A 969 -5.42 15.75 -3.13
CA GLN A 969 -6.03 15.45 -4.46
C GLN A 969 -5.15 15.86 -5.66
N LYS A 970 -4.01 16.53 -5.43
CA LYS A 970 -3.01 16.97 -6.44
C LYS A 970 -3.52 17.87 -7.57
N ASP A 971 -4.78 18.27 -7.55
CA ASP A 971 -5.29 19.30 -8.44
C ASP A 971 -6.40 20.15 -7.79
N ILE A 972 -6.46 21.42 -8.20
CA ILE A 972 -7.62 22.29 -7.99
C ILE A 972 -8.14 22.65 -9.36
N ARG A 973 -9.44 22.46 -9.56
CA ARG A 973 -10.14 22.82 -10.78
C ARG A 973 -11.35 23.66 -10.41
N GLY A 974 -11.72 24.61 -11.26
CA GLY A 974 -12.90 25.42 -11.02
C GLY A 974 -13.27 26.31 -12.18
N PHE A 975 -14.48 26.85 -12.11
CA PHE A 975 -14.96 27.92 -12.99
C PHE A 975 -14.90 29.23 -12.20
N ALA A 976 -14.46 30.31 -12.84
CA ALA A 976 -14.56 31.63 -12.25
C ALA A 976 -16.03 32.05 -12.11
N SER A 977 -16.30 33.05 -11.25
CA SER A 977 -17.65 33.54 -10.97
C SER A 977 -18.36 34.13 -12.20
N ASN A 978 -17.60 34.57 -13.21
CA ASN A 978 -18.14 35.00 -14.51
C ASN A 978 -18.65 33.83 -15.37
N GLY A 979 -18.42 32.59 -14.92
CA GLY A 979 -18.88 31.36 -15.55
C GLY A 979 -18.12 30.96 -16.81
N ASN A 980 -17.44 31.88 -17.53
CA ASN A 980 -16.81 31.61 -18.82
C ASN A 980 -15.34 31.25 -18.73
N ASP A 981 -14.68 31.62 -17.64
CA ASP A 981 -13.29 31.26 -17.41
C ASP A 981 -13.22 30.04 -16.50
N PHE A 982 -12.23 29.19 -16.74
CA PHE A 982 -11.95 28.04 -15.88
C PHE A 982 -10.47 27.85 -15.70
N PHE A 983 -10.09 27.08 -14.70
CA PHE A 983 -8.69 26.93 -14.34
C PHE A 983 -8.36 25.53 -13.83
N ILE A 984 -7.10 25.18 -13.99
CA ILE A 984 -6.49 23.95 -13.49
C ILE A 984 -5.19 24.34 -12.78
N ILE A 985 -5.08 24.04 -11.50
CA ILE A 985 -3.87 24.24 -10.71
C ILE A 985 -3.38 22.88 -10.25
N LYS A 986 -2.14 22.52 -10.57
CA LYS A 986 -1.51 21.26 -10.11
C LYS A 986 -0.08 21.54 -9.63
N PRO A 987 0.50 20.64 -8.83
CA PRO A 987 1.94 20.63 -8.60
C PRO A 987 2.71 20.64 -9.91
N ASN A 988 3.85 21.34 -9.92
CA ASN A 988 4.80 21.30 -11.01
C ASN A 988 5.59 19.99 -10.94
N GLU A 989 4.92 18.88 -11.30
CA GLU A 989 5.50 17.55 -11.43
C GLU A 989 5.33 17.08 -12.86
N LYS A 990 6.43 16.78 -13.55
CA LYS A 990 6.43 16.39 -14.97
C LYS A 990 5.34 15.37 -15.34
N ARG A 991 5.13 14.35 -14.50
CA ARG A 991 4.12 13.28 -14.73
C ARG A 991 2.66 13.76 -14.83
N LEU A 992 2.30 14.92 -14.26
CA LEU A 992 0.91 15.40 -14.18
C LEU A 992 0.44 16.21 -15.39
N TRP A 993 1.36 16.50 -16.31
CA TRP A 993 1.18 17.43 -17.42
C TRP A 993 1.40 16.79 -18.79
N TYR A 994 1.46 15.46 -18.88
CA TYR A 994 1.56 14.75 -20.17
C TYR A 994 0.26 14.85 -20.99
N LYS A 995 0.39 14.76 -22.33
CA LYS A 995 -0.74 14.81 -23.29
C LYS A 995 -1.86 13.82 -22.98
N ALA A 996 -1.52 12.60 -22.54
CA ALA A 996 -2.50 11.59 -22.10
C ALA A 996 -3.40 12.08 -20.95
N ILE A 997 -2.81 12.74 -19.95
CA ILE A 997 -3.56 13.37 -18.84
C ILE A 997 -4.39 14.54 -19.36
N GLY A 998 -3.83 15.33 -20.29
CA GLY A 998 -4.55 16.43 -20.93
C GLY A 998 -5.83 15.99 -21.64
N TYR A 999 -5.82 14.87 -22.38
CA TYR A 999 -7.04 14.34 -23.00
C TYR A 999 -8.11 13.96 -21.98
N MET A 1000 -7.72 13.37 -20.85
CA MET A 1000 -8.66 13.06 -19.77
C MET A 1000 -9.27 14.34 -19.18
N ASP A 1001 -8.45 15.34 -18.94
CA ASP A 1001 -8.89 16.60 -18.34
C ASP A 1001 -9.79 17.40 -19.30
N VAL A 1002 -9.45 17.45 -20.59
CA VAL A 1002 -10.29 18.08 -21.63
C VAL A 1002 -11.67 17.43 -21.70
N ASN A 1003 -11.74 16.09 -21.63
CA ASN A 1003 -13.01 15.37 -21.63
C ASN A 1003 -13.85 15.69 -20.38
N GLU A 1004 -13.23 15.73 -19.20
CA GLU A 1004 -13.93 16.08 -17.96
C GLU A 1004 -14.49 17.50 -18.01
N PHE A 1005 -13.71 18.47 -18.48
CA PHE A 1005 -14.20 19.84 -18.66
C PHE A 1005 -15.31 19.90 -19.70
N SER A 1006 -15.19 19.19 -20.82
CA SER A 1006 -16.26 19.12 -21.84
C SER A 1006 -17.57 18.61 -21.22
N ASP A 1007 -17.53 17.53 -20.44
CA ASP A 1007 -18.70 16.97 -19.76
C ASP A 1007 -19.29 17.91 -18.70
N ALA A 1008 -18.44 18.52 -17.87
CA ALA A 1008 -18.86 19.47 -16.84
C ALA A 1008 -19.56 20.67 -17.46
N ILE A 1009 -18.99 21.17 -18.54
CA ILE A 1009 -19.47 22.32 -19.28
C ILE A 1009 -20.85 22.01 -19.93
N ILE A 1010 -21.05 20.82 -20.52
CA ILE A 1010 -22.35 20.34 -21.04
C ILE A 1010 -23.41 20.21 -19.92
N LYS A 1011 -23.05 19.62 -18.77
CA LYS A 1011 -23.99 19.39 -17.65
C LYS A 1011 -24.56 20.68 -17.05
N ILE A 1012 -23.84 21.79 -17.15
CA ILE A 1012 -24.30 23.12 -16.69
C ILE A 1012 -25.43 23.66 -17.60
N GLY A 1013 -25.83 22.93 -18.65
CA GLY A 1013 -26.96 23.31 -19.51
C GLY A 1013 -26.62 24.42 -20.49
N ARG A 1014 -25.33 24.68 -20.69
CA ARG A 1014 -24.88 25.55 -21.75
C ARG A 1014 -24.86 24.74 -23.04
N SER A 1015 -25.68 25.11 -24.00
CA SER A 1015 -25.58 24.60 -25.36
C SER A 1015 -24.27 25.12 -25.96
N PHE A 1016 -23.29 24.23 -26.15
CA PHE A 1016 -22.02 24.49 -26.85
C PHE A 1016 -22.17 24.36 -28.35
#